data_AF-A0AAV6X6Q6-F1
#
_entry.id   AF-A0AAV6X6Q6-F1
#
_cell.length_a   1.000
_cell.length_b   1.000
_cell.length_c   1.000
_cell.angle_alpha   90.00
_cell.angle_beta   90.00
_cell.angle_gamma   90.00
#
_symmetry.space_group_name_H-M   'P 1'
#
loop_
_entity.id
_entity.type
_entity.pdbx_description
1 polymer ?
#
loop_
_entity_poly.entity_id
_entity_poly.type
_entity_poly.pdbx_seq_one_letter_code
_entity_poly.pdbx_strand_id
1 'polypeptide(L)'
;MGDDQIHGYTLDEALSSVGFGTFQGVALVFAGIGWLSEAMEMNLLSFIGPAVKSQWSLSPTQESLLSTAVFGGMLLGAFFWGIISDAYGRRVGIRGVAIVIAGAGLLSAFSPDYKSLVVLRSLLGFGVAGGHVFASWFLEFIPSSNRGAWMLSILVFWIFGELFEASLAWIIMPRLGWRWLLALSSIPSLLVVIFASFAPESPRYLFMEGKINESIKVLEEIARINQKELPTGNLISDHQKMHLDEENSPVEEETLLPSFRKKMSNLKMCLNSTFQLFSPDLLGTTLLLLLLHFGFTFAFYGIVLMISAVSSEQKACGSVTVHSINAGDTSLYRNVLITCSAEIPGLVLATVLVDRLGRKLTIETLTLLAFVLILPLSFHQNETVTIALLFCVRMLLFAAFSSLTLYAKEVYPTAIRASGSGLATSVGRIGGMICPLVAVGLLFDFQMGDSNPVYTLNEALATIGFGKYHGFLLAYGGIGWVAEAMEMMILSFVGSAVQSEWGLSPSQKSLISTVVFAGMLVGAYFWGVISDAYGRKKGILGVATITAVAGLLSAFSPNYISLIILRCITGIGLGGMNIFTAWFLEFVPTANRGAWMTVFASFWTIGTIFEAALAWIVMPNFGWRWLVALSSGPSFIVLLFYGLSPESPRFLSTKGRIDEASSILEKVASVNGTPLPIGTLVSDRKDFEDNEFTSSENAHLLDKTYNCKASSSSLLVHFSPKLIRTNLLIWFLYFGNTFSYYGIILLTSELSSGESKCTEITLHLGKNQNASLYIDVFITSLAEVPGLIIAALIVDRLGRKLSMVIMFVLASILLLPLLIHQNEIWTTALLFGARTFVSATFVVAACIYAPEVYPTNIRATGVGIASAIGKIGGMICPLVAVGLVNGCKQTYAVILFQIMILLSALSILLSPFETNGRDLADTLLIIDP
;
A
#
# COMPACT_ATOMS: atom_id res chain seq x y z
N MET A 1 50.38 -5.29 62.52
CA MET A 1 50.44 -4.98 61.07
C MET A 1 49.15 -5.54 60.51
N GLY A 2 48.14 -4.67 60.40
CA GLY A 2 46.78 -5.07 60.02
C GLY A 2 46.67 -5.19 58.51
N ASP A 3 45.98 -6.23 58.05
CA ASP A 3 45.51 -6.40 56.69
C ASP A 3 44.63 -5.21 56.30
N ASP A 4 45.14 -4.28 55.49
CA ASP A 4 44.31 -3.36 54.71
C ASP A 4 43.69 -4.17 53.56
N GLN A 5 42.62 -4.93 53.86
CA GLN A 5 41.73 -5.43 52.83
C GLN A 5 41.17 -4.22 52.08
N ILE A 6 41.49 -4.10 50.79
CA ILE A 6 40.97 -3.06 49.90
C ILE A 6 39.47 -3.29 49.74
N HIS A 7 38.67 -2.73 50.64
CA HIS A 7 37.22 -2.72 50.48
C HIS A 7 36.87 -1.76 49.34
N GLY A 8 36.38 -2.31 48.23
CA GLY A 8 35.80 -1.53 47.14
C GLY A 8 34.28 -1.45 47.26
N TYR A 9 33.69 -0.30 46.98
CA TYR A 9 32.24 -0.15 46.88
C TYR A 9 31.82 0.15 45.44
N THR A 10 30.63 -0.30 45.06
CA THR A 10 30.07 -0.05 43.72
C THR A 10 29.35 1.30 43.69
N LEU A 11 29.11 1.81 42.48
CA LEU A 11 28.38 3.06 42.31
C LEU A 11 26.93 2.96 42.83
N ASP A 12 26.29 1.80 42.69
CA ASP A 12 24.93 1.58 43.20
C ASP A 12 24.91 1.47 44.74
N GLU A 13 25.97 0.96 45.37
CA GLU A 13 26.14 0.99 46.83
C GLU A 13 26.33 2.42 47.35
N ALA A 14 27.14 3.24 46.67
CA ALA A 14 27.33 4.65 47.00
C ALA A 14 26.03 5.45 46.89
N LEU A 15 25.27 5.26 45.82
CA LEU A 15 23.97 5.91 45.66
C LEU A 15 22.95 5.40 46.68
N SER A 16 23.01 4.12 47.04
CA SER A 16 22.13 3.53 48.06
C SER A 16 22.45 4.04 49.48
N SER A 17 23.73 4.23 49.82
CA SER A 17 24.14 4.79 51.12
C SER A 17 23.72 6.26 51.26
N VAL A 18 23.89 7.03 50.18
CA VAL A 18 23.45 8.43 50.10
C VAL A 18 21.91 8.52 50.11
N GLY A 19 21.22 7.56 49.52
CA GLY A 19 19.76 7.45 49.51
C GLY A 19 19.05 8.71 48.96
N PHE A 20 17.73 8.81 49.17
CA PHE A 20 16.97 10.00 48.78
C PHE A 20 17.14 11.11 49.82
N GLY A 21 17.52 12.31 49.38
CA GLY A 21 17.67 13.50 50.20
C GLY A 21 17.30 14.79 49.45
N THR A 22 17.76 15.92 49.96
CA THR A 22 17.48 17.26 49.42
C THR A 22 17.94 17.41 47.97
N PHE A 23 19.09 16.83 47.62
CA PHE A 23 19.61 16.87 46.25
C PHE A 23 18.66 16.20 45.26
N GLN A 24 18.18 14.98 45.55
CA GLN A 24 17.28 14.26 44.67
C GLN A 24 15.92 14.97 44.54
N GLY A 25 15.44 15.63 45.59
CA GLY A 25 14.25 16.48 45.52
C GLY A 25 14.43 17.66 44.56
N VAL A 26 15.56 18.36 44.64
CA VAL A 26 15.90 19.47 43.71
C VAL A 26 16.08 18.96 42.28
N ALA A 27 16.74 17.82 42.11
CA ALA A 27 16.92 17.17 40.81
C ALA A 27 15.58 16.74 40.20
N LEU A 28 14.64 16.23 41.00
CA LEU A 28 13.28 15.88 40.58
C LEU A 28 12.54 17.13 40.09
N VAL A 29 12.62 18.23 40.82
CA VAL A 29 11.98 19.49 40.40
C VAL A 29 12.59 20.01 39.10
N PHE A 30 13.92 19.99 38.97
CA PHE A 30 14.59 20.43 37.73
C PHE A 30 14.19 19.57 36.51
N ALA A 31 14.27 18.25 36.63
CA ALA A 31 13.83 17.33 35.58
C ALA A 31 12.33 17.46 35.30
N GLY A 32 11.54 17.67 36.35
CA GLY A 32 10.10 17.91 36.31
C GLY A 32 9.73 19.18 35.55
N ILE A 33 10.45 20.30 35.72
CA ILE A 33 10.21 21.53 34.94
C ILE A 33 10.47 21.30 33.44
N GLY A 34 11.47 20.47 33.09
CA GLY A 34 11.70 20.05 31.70
C GLY A 34 10.50 19.28 31.12
N TRP A 35 9.96 18.34 31.88
CA TRP A 35 8.75 17.58 31.50
C TRP A 35 7.48 18.43 31.46
N LEU A 36 7.34 19.37 32.39
CA LEU A 36 6.27 20.34 32.42
C LEU A 36 6.28 21.19 31.14
N SER A 37 7.47 21.63 30.71
CA SER A 37 7.63 22.37 29.45
C SER A 37 7.24 21.51 28.23
N GLU A 38 7.62 20.24 28.19
CA GLU A 38 7.20 19.33 27.11
C GLU A 38 5.67 19.15 27.08
N ALA A 39 5.05 18.94 28.25
CA ALA A 39 3.61 18.77 28.37
C ALA A 39 2.83 20.02 27.96
N MET A 40 3.33 21.21 28.32
CA MET A 40 2.73 22.48 27.87
C MET A 40 2.76 22.58 26.35
N GLU A 41 3.89 22.33 25.68
CA GLU A 41 3.99 22.39 24.22
C GLU A 41 3.08 21.35 23.52
N MET A 42 2.87 20.19 24.13
CA MET A 42 1.95 19.18 23.61
C MET A 42 0.49 19.63 23.68
N ASN A 43 0.08 20.18 24.82
CA ASN A 43 -1.30 20.64 25.00
C ASN A 43 -1.59 21.92 24.22
N LEU A 44 -0.56 22.73 23.95
CA LEU A 44 -0.65 23.95 23.15
C LEU A 44 -1.17 23.70 21.72
N LEU A 45 -0.88 22.52 21.13
CA LEU A 45 -1.38 22.11 19.82
C LEU A 45 -2.92 22.14 19.73
N SER A 46 -3.60 21.79 20.83
CA SER A 46 -5.06 21.76 20.93
C SER A 46 -5.72 23.14 20.85
N PHE A 47 -4.98 24.22 21.08
CA PHE A 47 -5.49 25.60 21.04
C PHE A 47 -5.06 26.37 19.80
N ILE A 48 -3.85 26.11 19.29
CA ILE A 48 -3.27 26.87 18.19
C ILE A 48 -3.87 26.49 16.84
N GLY A 49 -4.14 25.20 16.59
CA GLY A 49 -4.68 24.73 15.31
C GLY A 49 -5.92 25.54 14.86
N PRO A 50 -6.98 25.57 15.67
CA PRO A 50 -8.20 26.32 15.35
C PRO A 50 -7.97 27.83 15.22
N ALA A 51 -7.13 28.40 16.09
CA ALA A 51 -6.88 29.85 16.12
C ALA A 51 -6.13 30.33 14.87
N VAL A 52 -5.13 29.56 14.45
CA VAL A 52 -4.32 29.87 13.26
C VAL A 52 -5.11 29.61 11.98
N LYS A 53 -5.93 28.56 11.96
CA LYS A 53 -6.86 28.28 10.86
C LYS A 53 -7.84 29.43 10.63
N SER A 54 -8.39 29.98 11.71
CA SER A 54 -9.29 31.14 11.63
C SER A 54 -8.59 32.39 11.08
N GLN A 55 -7.38 32.70 11.58
CA GLN A 55 -6.66 33.92 11.17
C GLN A 55 -6.11 33.87 9.74
N TRP A 56 -5.57 32.74 9.30
CA TRP A 56 -4.94 32.60 7.99
C TRP A 56 -5.79 31.83 6.98
N SER A 57 -7.05 31.54 7.32
CA SER A 57 -8.00 30.78 6.47
C SER A 57 -7.39 29.47 5.94
N LEU A 58 -6.70 28.74 6.81
CA LEU A 58 -5.93 27.56 6.42
C LEU A 58 -6.85 26.40 6.01
N SER A 59 -6.39 25.59 5.06
CA SER A 59 -7.02 24.30 4.79
C SER A 59 -6.85 23.38 6.01
N PRO A 60 -7.74 22.41 6.24
CA PRO A 60 -7.56 21.50 7.39
C PRO A 60 -6.39 20.53 7.22
N THR A 61 -5.96 20.30 5.99
CA THR A 61 -4.66 19.67 5.70
C THR A 61 -3.48 20.53 6.16
N GLN A 62 -3.56 21.87 6.05
CA GLN A 62 -2.56 22.79 6.59
C GLN A 62 -2.64 22.89 8.13
N GLU A 63 -3.84 22.88 8.71
CA GLU A 63 -4.02 22.83 10.17
C GLU A 63 -3.39 21.54 10.76
N SER A 64 -3.69 20.37 10.17
CA SER A 64 -3.08 19.10 10.60
C SER A 64 -1.58 19.06 10.35
N LEU A 65 -1.09 19.62 9.23
CA LEU A 65 0.34 19.70 8.95
C LEU A 65 1.10 20.45 10.06
N LEU A 66 0.51 21.48 10.68
CA LEU A 66 1.12 22.20 11.80
C LEU A 66 1.34 21.28 13.02
N SER A 67 0.36 20.44 13.35
CA SER A 67 0.48 19.47 14.45
C SER A 67 1.45 18.34 14.09
N THR A 68 1.35 17.80 12.88
CA THR A 68 2.24 16.76 12.34
C THR A 68 3.70 17.23 12.28
N ALA A 69 3.94 18.51 11.97
CA ALA A 69 5.27 19.11 11.90
C ALA A 69 6.02 19.06 13.24
N VAL A 70 5.32 19.23 14.37
CA VAL A 70 5.89 19.07 15.72
C VAL A 70 6.32 17.62 15.95
N PHE A 71 5.44 16.65 15.67
CA PHE A 71 5.77 15.22 15.82
C PHE A 71 6.88 14.76 14.88
N GLY A 72 6.95 15.30 13.66
CA GLY A 72 8.04 15.05 12.71
C GLY A 72 9.39 15.56 13.23
N GLY A 73 9.39 16.76 13.82
CA GLY A 73 10.55 17.27 14.56
C GLY A 73 10.95 16.35 15.70
N MET A 74 9.97 15.91 16.50
CA MET A 74 10.21 15.03 17.64
C MET A 74 10.80 13.67 17.27
N LEU A 75 10.38 13.09 16.15
CA LEU A 75 10.93 11.83 15.65
C LEU A 75 12.46 11.93 15.43
N LEU A 76 12.88 13.02 14.79
CA LEU A 76 14.31 13.28 14.53
C LEU A 76 15.05 13.65 15.82
N GLY A 77 14.42 14.45 16.69
CA GLY A 77 14.98 14.91 17.95
C GLY A 77 15.21 13.79 18.97
N ALA A 78 14.29 12.83 19.08
CA ALA A 78 14.38 11.74 20.05
C ALA A 78 15.66 10.90 19.82
N PHE A 79 15.93 10.56 18.56
CA PHE A 79 17.13 9.84 18.18
C PHE A 79 18.39 10.68 18.35
N PHE A 80 18.35 11.94 17.91
CA PHE A 80 19.50 12.84 17.95
C PHE A 80 19.96 13.17 19.39
N TRP A 81 19.03 13.57 20.26
CA TRP A 81 19.37 13.97 21.62
C TRP A 81 19.82 12.80 22.49
N GLY A 82 19.29 11.60 22.26
CA GLY A 82 19.77 10.37 22.90
C GLY A 82 21.24 10.11 22.57
N ILE A 83 21.59 10.15 21.27
CA ILE A 83 22.98 9.95 20.82
C ILE A 83 23.92 11.03 21.36
N ILE A 84 23.53 12.31 21.28
CA ILE A 84 24.37 13.38 21.81
C ILE A 84 24.58 13.22 23.30
N SER A 85 23.52 12.87 24.03
CA SER A 85 23.60 12.69 25.47
C SER A 85 24.48 11.51 25.88
N ASP A 86 24.45 10.41 25.13
CA ASP A 86 25.32 9.25 25.38
C ASP A 86 26.78 9.51 24.93
N ALA A 87 26.99 10.28 23.87
CA ALA A 87 28.32 10.54 23.32
C ALA A 87 29.09 11.65 24.05
N TYR A 88 28.39 12.69 24.51
CA TYR A 88 28.99 13.91 25.06
C TYR A 88 28.58 14.24 26.50
N GLY A 89 27.71 13.43 27.11
CA GLY A 89 27.25 13.60 28.49
C GLY A 89 25.83 14.16 28.58
N ARG A 90 25.16 13.88 29.70
CA ARG A 90 23.76 14.23 29.95
C ARG A 90 23.58 15.74 30.06
N ARG A 91 24.54 16.44 30.67
CA ARG A 91 24.51 17.89 30.85
C ARG A 91 24.52 18.64 29.51
N VAL A 92 25.32 18.17 28.55
CA VAL A 92 25.41 18.76 27.21
C VAL A 92 24.10 18.57 26.44
N GLY A 93 23.52 17.36 26.52
CA GLY A 93 22.21 17.07 25.94
C GLY A 93 21.11 17.98 26.49
N ILE A 94 20.99 18.09 27.83
CA ILE A 94 20.00 18.93 28.50
C ILE A 94 20.09 20.41 28.07
N ARG A 95 21.31 20.96 28.01
CA ARG A 95 21.51 22.36 27.58
C ARG A 95 21.09 22.57 26.13
N GLY A 96 21.48 21.67 25.23
CA GLY A 96 21.10 21.75 23.82
C GLY A 96 19.59 21.70 23.64
N VAL A 97 18.93 20.75 24.30
CA VAL A 97 17.47 20.59 24.30
C VAL A 97 16.78 21.87 24.78
N ALA A 98 17.19 22.39 25.94
CA ALA A 98 16.57 23.57 26.54
C ALA A 98 16.69 24.81 25.64
N ILE A 99 17.85 25.02 25.01
CA ILE A 99 18.09 26.15 24.09
C ILE A 99 17.18 26.05 22.87
N VAL A 100 17.04 24.86 22.29
CA VAL A 100 16.21 24.66 21.10
C VAL A 100 14.73 24.88 21.41
N ILE A 101 14.23 24.32 22.53
CA ILE A 101 12.82 24.51 22.93
C ILE A 101 12.54 25.99 23.21
N ALA A 102 13.34 26.63 24.06
CA ALA A 102 13.12 28.02 24.44
C ALA A 102 13.23 28.99 23.25
N GLY A 103 14.23 28.78 22.39
CA GLY A 103 14.45 29.62 21.21
C GLY A 103 13.35 29.46 20.16
N ALA A 104 13.03 28.21 19.78
CA ALA A 104 12.02 27.95 18.77
C ALA A 104 10.60 28.30 19.26
N GLY A 105 10.30 28.07 20.54
CA GLY A 105 9.03 28.42 21.17
C GLY A 105 8.77 29.93 21.15
N LEU A 106 9.76 30.72 21.60
CA LEU A 106 9.65 32.16 21.64
C LEU A 106 9.58 32.76 20.21
N LEU A 107 10.43 32.31 19.30
CA LEU A 107 10.43 32.78 17.91
C LEU A 107 9.11 32.47 17.20
N SER A 108 8.44 31.37 17.55
CA SER A 108 7.15 31.02 16.95
C SER A 108 6.06 32.04 17.24
N ALA A 109 6.11 32.75 18.38
CA ALA A 109 5.18 33.84 18.69
C ALA A 109 5.31 35.02 17.70
N PHE A 110 6.51 35.20 17.14
CA PHE A 110 6.85 36.26 16.19
C PHE A 110 6.78 35.82 14.72
N SER A 111 6.30 34.60 14.44
CA SER A 111 6.16 34.08 13.07
C SER A 111 5.29 35.02 12.19
N PRO A 112 5.81 35.55 11.07
CA PRO A 112 5.03 36.43 10.20
C PRO A 112 4.03 35.66 9.32
N ASP A 113 4.37 34.44 8.92
CA ASP A 113 3.59 33.61 8.00
C ASP A 113 3.46 32.15 8.49
N TYR A 114 2.49 31.43 7.92
CA TYR A 114 2.23 30.02 8.26
C TYR A 114 3.45 29.11 8.05
N LYS A 115 4.22 29.28 6.96
CA LYS A 115 5.37 28.41 6.68
C LYS A 115 6.46 28.60 7.73
N SER A 116 6.72 29.86 8.11
CA SER A 116 7.67 30.16 9.20
C SER A 116 7.21 29.54 10.54
N LEU A 117 5.91 29.56 10.84
CA LEU A 117 5.36 28.92 12.04
C LEU A 117 5.56 27.40 12.00
N VAL A 118 5.30 26.75 10.87
CA VAL A 118 5.50 25.30 10.70
C VAL A 118 6.97 24.92 10.91
N VAL A 119 7.91 25.66 10.32
CA VAL A 119 9.36 25.40 10.47
C VAL A 119 9.80 25.56 11.92
N LEU A 120 9.39 26.65 12.58
CA LEU A 120 9.73 26.89 13.98
C LEU A 120 9.08 25.85 14.90
N ARG A 121 7.88 25.39 14.59
CA ARG A 121 7.20 24.29 15.31
C ARG A 121 7.87 22.94 15.10
N SER A 122 8.37 22.64 13.90
CA SER A 122 9.21 21.45 13.68
C SER A 122 10.52 21.52 14.46
N LEU A 123 11.19 22.68 14.48
CA LEU A 123 12.42 22.87 15.27
C LEU A 123 12.15 22.76 16.77
N LEU A 124 11.03 23.32 17.24
CA LEU A 124 10.56 23.14 18.60
C LEU A 124 10.35 21.65 18.90
N GLY A 125 9.62 20.92 18.06
CA GLY A 125 9.40 19.48 18.21
C GLY A 125 10.72 18.70 18.31
N PHE A 126 11.71 19.06 17.50
CA PHE A 126 13.06 18.49 17.61
C PHE A 126 13.68 18.70 19.00
N GLY A 127 13.51 19.88 19.60
CA GLY A 127 13.89 20.13 20.99
C GLY A 127 13.07 19.30 21.98
N VAL A 128 11.74 19.35 21.89
CA VAL A 128 10.79 18.73 22.84
C VAL A 128 11.05 17.24 23.00
N ALA A 129 11.42 16.53 21.92
CA ALA A 129 11.77 15.12 22.02
C ALA A 129 12.95 14.79 22.92
N GLY A 130 13.78 15.77 23.28
CA GLY A 130 14.86 15.62 24.25
C GLY A 130 14.42 15.47 25.71
N GLY A 131 13.11 15.51 26.02
CA GLY A 131 12.57 15.33 27.38
C GLY A 131 13.00 14.02 28.06
N HIS A 132 13.25 12.95 27.27
CA HIS A 132 13.79 11.70 27.79
C HIS A 132 15.19 11.83 28.39
N VAL A 133 16.00 12.81 27.97
CA VAL A 133 17.33 13.08 28.53
C VAL A 133 17.22 13.56 29.98
N PHE A 134 16.21 14.37 30.30
CA PHE A 134 15.95 14.81 31.69
C PHE A 134 15.59 13.65 32.59
N ALA A 135 14.73 12.73 32.11
CA ALA A 135 14.34 11.55 32.86
C ALA A 135 15.53 10.59 33.08
N SER A 136 16.34 10.35 32.05
CA SER A 136 17.56 9.53 32.15
C SER A 136 18.56 10.15 33.13
N TRP A 137 18.81 11.46 33.02
CA TRP A 137 19.68 12.18 33.95
C TRP A 137 19.22 12.04 35.40
N PHE A 138 17.94 12.25 35.69
CA PHE A 138 17.40 12.09 37.04
C PHE A 138 17.58 10.65 37.57
N LEU A 139 17.27 9.64 36.76
CA LEU A 139 17.36 8.22 37.16
C LEU A 139 18.79 7.76 37.46
N GLU A 140 19.80 8.46 36.94
CA GLU A 140 21.20 8.16 37.24
C GLU A 140 21.60 8.56 38.66
N PHE A 141 20.83 9.44 39.32
CA PHE A 141 21.00 9.80 40.74
C PHE A 141 20.13 8.98 41.71
N ILE A 142 19.27 8.08 41.19
CA ILE A 142 18.34 7.28 42.00
C ILE A 142 18.86 5.83 42.17
N PRO A 143 18.83 5.29 43.41
CA PRO A 143 19.15 3.88 43.68
C PRO A 143 18.24 2.91 42.93
N SER A 144 18.77 1.75 42.54
CA SER A 144 18.06 0.71 41.77
C SER A 144 16.77 0.19 42.43
N SER A 145 16.71 0.15 43.76
CA SER A 145 15.59 -0.39 44.53
C SER A 145 14.26 0.36 44.35
N ASN A 146 14.29 1.67 44.15
CA ASN A 146 13.08 2.52 44.12
C ASN A 146 12.87 3.28 42.80
N ARG A 147 13.61 2.95 41.73
CA ARG A 147 13.57 3.72 40.46
C ARG A 147 12.18 3.81 39.85
N GLY A 148 11.38 2.75 39.92
CA GLY A 148 10.03 2.71 39.34
C GLY A 148 9.07 3.74 39.94
N ALA A 149 9.02 3.84 41.28
CA ALA A 149 8.16 4.80 41.97
C ALA A 149 8.53 6.26 41.67
N TRP A 150 9.84 6.57 41.66
CA TRP A 150 10.33 7.92 41.36
C TRP A 150 10.17 8.30 39.89
N MET A 151 10.17 7.32 38.99
CA MET A 151 9.85 7.54 37.59
C MET A 151 8.40 7.97 37.39
N LEU A 152 7.48 7.39 38.16
CA LEU A 152 6.06 7.80 38.17
C LEU A 152 5.88 9.20 38.77
N SER A 153 6.73 9.63 39.72
CA SER A 153 6.67 10.98 40.29
C SER A 153 6.96 12.08 39.26
N ILE A 154 7.77 11.81 38.24
CA ILE A 154 8.02 12.78 37.14
C ILE A 154 6.74 13.03 36.33
N LEU A 155 5.86 12.03 36.16
CA LEU A 155 4.60 12.17 35.42
C LEU A 155 3.64 13.17 36.05
N VAL A 156 3.78 13.45 37.34
CA VAL A 156 2.99 14.49 38.02
C VAL A 156 3.23 15.86 37.38
N PHE A 157 4.47 16.16 36.97
CA PHE A 157 4.82 17.42 36.30
C PHE A 157 4.22 17.50 34.89
N TRP A 158 4.02 16.37 34.21
CA TRP A 158 3.31 16.34 32.92
C TRP A 158 1.87 16.84 33.09
N ILE A 159 1.15 16.26 34.04
CA ILE A 159 -0.25 16.61 34.33
C ILE A 159 -0.36 18.09 34.72
N PHE A 160 0.55 18.58 35.57
CA PHE A 160 0.59 19.99 35.92
C PHE A 160 0.86 20.89 34.71
N GLY A 161 1.73 20.49 33.79
CA GLY A 161 2.00 21.24 32.55
C GLY A 161 0.77 21.35 31.66
N GLU A 162 0.05 20.26 31.43
CA GLU A 162 -1.16 20.29 30.61
C GLU A 162 -2.27 21.16 31.24
N LEU A 163 -2.52 20.99 32.54
CA LEU A 163 -3.51 21.80 33.27
C LEU A 163 -3.14 23.28 33.31
N PHE A 164 -1.86 23.58 33.48
CA PHE A 164 -1.34 24.94 33.48
C PHE A 164 -1.52 25.59 32.10
N GLU A 165 -1.19 24.88 31.02
CA GLU A 165 -1.39 25.37 29.66
C GLU A 165 -2.87 25.59 29.33
N ALA A 166 -3.75 24.67 29.70
CA ALA A 166 -5.19 24.84 29.48
C ALA A 166 -5.77 26.04 30.24
N SER A 167 -5.29 26.26 31.48
CA SER A 167 -5.67 27.43 32.29
C SER A 167 -5.12 28.73 31.69
N LEU A 168 -3.87 28.70 31.21
CA LEU A 168 -3.23 29.83 30.54
C LEU A 168 -3.97 30.18 29.24
N ALA A 169 -4.33 29.19 28.43
CA ALA A 169 -5.12 29.35 27.22
C ALA A 169 -6.48 30.01 27.51
N TRP A 170 -7.20 29.57 28.55
CA TRP A 170 -8.47 30.18 28.95
C TRP A 170 -8.33 31.68 29.30
N ILE A 171 -7.23 32.06 29.97
CA ILE A 171 -7.00 33.43 30.42
C ILE A 171 -6.49 34.34 29.29
N ILE A 172 -5.59 33.82 28.45
CA ILE A 172 -4.79 34.60 27.49
C ILE A 172 -5.45 34.65 26.12
N MET A 173 -6.01 33.54 25.62
CA MET A 173 -6.57 33.47 24.27
C MET A 173 -7.66 34.53 24.01
N PRO A 174 -8.64 34.75 24.92
CA PRO A 174 -9.69 35.74 24.68
C PRO A 174 -9.21 37.19 24.80
N ARG A 175 -8.10 37.46 25.51
CA ARG A 175 -7.64 38.82 25.83
C ARG A 175 -6.52 39.31 24.92
N LEU A 176 -5.54 38.45 24.67
CA LEU A 176 -4.27 38.81 24.03
C LEU A 176 -4.01 38.00 22.75
N GLY A 177 -4.72 36.89 22.54
CA GLY A 177 -4.59 36.03 21.36
C GLY A 177 -3.43 35.01 21.44
N TRP A 178 -3.36 34.16 20.42
CA TRP A 178 -2.49 32.97 20.41
C TRP A 178 -0.98 33.27 20.37
N ARG A 179 -0.57 34.44 19.86
CA ARG A 179 0.85 34.85 19.85
C ARG A 179 1.39 35.04 21.27
N TRP A 180 0.58 35.63 22.15
CA TRP A 180 0.94 35.80 23.56
C TRP A 180 0.90 34.48 24.32
N LEU A 181 -0.03 33.60 23.98
CA LEU A 181 -0.02 32.23 24.53
C LEU A 181 1.33 31.56 24.24
N LEU A 182 1.77 31.57 22.97
CA LEU A 182 3.07 31.03 22.58
C LEU A 182 4.27 31.60 23.33
N ALA A 183 4.32 32.92 23.48
CA ALA A 183 5.43 33.57 24.17
C ALA A 183 5.47 33.18 25.66
N LEU A 184 4.30 33.10 26.31
CA LEU A 184 4.19 32.77 27.73
C LEU A 184 4.44 31.28 28.01
N SER A 185 4.04 30.38 27.11
CA SER A 185 4.28 28.93 27.24
C SER A 185 5.77 28.57 27.15
N SER A 186 6.61 29.44 26.58
CA SER A 186 8.07 29.25 26.51
C SER A 186 8.83 29.64 27.80
N ILE A 187 8.16 30.22 28.81
CA ILE A 187 8.81 30.70 30.05
C ILE A 187 9.46 29.54 30.84
N PRO A 188 8.81 28.39 31.07
CA PRO A 188 9.44 27.27 31.78
C PRO A 188 10.71 26.78 31.06
N SER A 189 10.70 26.74 29.73
CA SER A 189 11.88 26.34 28.93
C SER A 189 13.05 27.32 29.11
N LEU A 190 12.76 28.63 29.17
CA LEU A 190 13.79 29.65 29.45
C LEU A 190 14.40 29.48 30.85
N LEU A 191 13.59 29.13 31.85
CA LEU A 191 14.09 28.81 33.19
C LEU A 191 15.01 27.58 33.15
N VAL A 192 14.64 26.54 32.39
CA VAL A 192 15.49 25.35 32.24
C VAL A 192 16.82 25.70 31.60
N VAL A 193 16.89 26.61 30.61
CA VAL A 193 18.17 27.06 30.03
C VAL A 193 19.09 27.66 31.09
N ILE A 194 18.54 28.48 31.99
CA ILE A 194 19.30 29.10 33.09
C ILE A 194 19.77 28.02 34.08
N PHE A 195 18.87 27.15 34.53
CA PHE A 195 19.19 26.14 35.55
C PHE A 195 20.03 24.96 35.02
N ALA A 196 19.96 24.64 33.72
CA ALA A 196 20.79 23.63 33.06
C ALA A 196 22.29 23.97 33.12
N SER A 197 22.61 25.25 33.34
CA SER A 197 24.01 25.65 33.58
C SER A 197 24.56 25.10 34.89
N PHE A 198 23.71 24.96 35.91
CA PHE A 198 24.06 24.52 37.27
C PHE A 198 23.88 23.01 37.50
N ALA A 199 23.20 22.31 36.60
CA ALA A 199 23.03 20.86 36.71
C ALA A 199 24.40 20.14 36.65
N PRO A 200 24.72 19.26 37.62
CA PRO A 200 25.92 18.43 37.58
C PRO A 200 25.80 17.36 36.48
N GLU A 201 26.95 16.88 36.01
CA GLU A 201 27.01 15.72 35.12
C GLU A 201 26.72 14.44 35.91
N SER A 202 26.22 13.41 35.23
CA SER A 202 25.91 12.16 35.89
C SER A 202 27.17 11.43 36.39
N PRO A 203 27.17 10.93 37.65
CA PRO A 203 28.26 10.12 38.17
C PRO A 203 28.41 8.80 37.40
N ARG A 204 27.31 8.20 36.91
CA ARG A 204 27.34 6.98 36.08
C ARG A 204 28.07 7.22 34.77
N TYR A 205 27.76 8.33 34.09
CA TYR A 205 28.41 8.69 32.83
C TYR A 205 29.91 8.94 33.02
N LEU A 206 30.28 9.74 34.03
CA LEU A 206 31.68 10.07 34.32
C LEU A 206 32.51 8.82 34.66
N PHE A 207 31.92 7.90 35.43
CA PHE A 207 32.55 6.63 35.75
C PHE A 207 32.80 5.77 34.50
N MET A 208 31.81 5.64 33.61
CA MET A 208 31.95 4.90 32.34
C MET A 208 32.96 5.53 31.37
N GLU A 209 33.12 6.85 31.36
CA GLU A 209 34.11 7.53 30.50
C GLU A 209 35.55 7.31 30.99
N GLY A 210 35.72 6.84 32.23
CA GLY A 210 37.00 6.66 32.93
C GLY A 210 37.40 7.86 33.81
N LYS A 211 36.51 8.84 34.01
CA LYS A 211 36.73 10.03 34.84
C LYS A 211 36.34 9.76 36.30
N ILE A 212 37.00 8.77 36.92
CA ILE A 212 36.67 8.27 38.26
C ILE A 212 36.73 9.39 39.31
N ASN A 213 37.76 10.24 39.27
CA ASN A 213 37.92 11.35 40.20
C ASN A 213 36.80 12.40 40.10
N GLU A 214 36.27 12.68 38.90
CA GLU A 214 35.13 13.60 38.74
C GLU A 214 33.83 12.95 39.23
N SER A 215 33.64 11.66 38.98
CA SER A 215 32.51 10.89 39.52
C SER A 215 32.48 10.93 41.05
N ILE A 216 33.61 10.70 41.72
CA ILE A 216 33.71 10.75 43.19
C ILE A 216 33.37 12.14 43.72
N LYS A 217 33.88 13.21 43.09
CA LYS A 217 33.54 14.60 43.47
C LYS A 217 32.04 14.88 43.42
N VAL A 218 31.36 14.40 42.37
CA VAL A 218 29.90 14.55 42.26
C VAL A 218 29.20 13.77 43.37
N LEU A 219 29.63 12.55 43.67
CA LEU A 219 29.08 11.77 44.79
C LEU A 219 29.31 12.42 46.16
N GLU A 220 30.49 12.99 46.39
CA GLU A 220 30.81 13.75 47.60
C GLU A 220 29.93 15.00 47.75
N GLU A 221 29.66 15.69 46.64
CA GLU A 221 28.76 16.85 46.62
C GLU A 221 27.33 16.43 46.97
N ILE A 222 26.82 15.33 46.39
CA ILE A 222 25.49 14.80 46.71
C ILE A 222 25.42 14.36 48.17
N ALA A 223 26.45 13.66 48.67
CA ALA A 223 26.55 13.20 50.05
C ALA A 223 26.55 14.40 51.02
N ARG A 224 27.31 15.45 50.71
CA ARG A 224 27.35 16.71 51.48
C ARG A 224 25.99 17.41 51.52
N ILE A 225 25.30 17.53 50.38
CA ILE A 225 23.98 18.17 50.29
C ILE A 225 22.93 17.38 51.08
N ASN A 226 22.99 16.04 51.00
CA ASN A 226 22.09 15.13 51.70
C ASN A 226 22.47 14.90 53.17
N GLN A 227 23.58 15.48 53.65
CA GLN A 227 24.12 15.27 54.99
C GLN A 227 24.36 13.78 55.32
N LYS A 228 24.93 13.03 54.37
CA LYS A 228 25.30 11.63 54.53
C LYS A 228 26.75 11.38 54.17
N GLU A 229 27.27 10.23 54.59
CA GLU A 229 28.64 9.80 54.31
C GLU A 229 28.68 8.75 53.20
N LEU A 230 29.76 8.77 52.42
CA LEU A 230 30.03 7.75 51.41
C LEU A 230 30.64 6.50 52.07
N PRO A 231 30.48 5.31 51.45
CA PRO A 231 31.10 4.10 51.97
C PRO A 231 32.62 4.22 51.98
N THR A 232 33.28 3.58 52.95
CA THR A 232 34.74 3.54 53.04
C THR A 232 35.29 2.60 51.96
N GLY A 233 36.16 3.08 51.08
CA GLY A 233 36.76 2.25 50.03
C GLY A 233 37.11 2.98 48.74
N ASN A 234 37.61 2.23 47.76
CA ASN A 234 37.77 2.73 46.38
C ASN A 234 36.51 2.44 45.57
N LEU A 235 36.17 3.33 44.62
CA LEU A 235 35.05 3.12 43.70
C LEU A 235 35.47 2.12 42.62
N ILE A 236 34.85 0.94 42.59
CA ILE A 236 35.22 -0.18 41.71
C ILE A 236 34.04 -0.54 40.79
N SER A 237 34.34 -1.00 39.56
CA SER A 237 33.30 -1.46 38.62
C SER A 237 32.70 -2.81 39.04
N ASP A 238 31.45 -3.09 38.66
CA ASP A 238 30.78 -4.36 38.99
C ASP A 238 31.58 -5.58 38.48
N HIS A 239 32.24 -5.47 37.33
CA HIS A 239 33.14 -6.49 36.80
C HIS A 239 34.40 -6.66 37.66
N GLN A 240 35.06 -5.57 38.05
CA GLN A 240 36.24 -5.66 38.93
C GLN A 240 35.88 -6.14 40.33
N LYS A 241 34.66 -5.92 40.83
CA LYS A 241 34.20 -6.46 42.11
C LYS A 241 33.97 -7.98 42.04
N MET A 242 33.37 -8.49 40.95
CA MET A 242 33.33 -9.94 40.69
C MET A 242 34.72 -10.56 40.57
N HIS A 243 35.68 -9.88 39.91
CA HIS A 243 37.07 -10.35 39.83
C HIS A 243 37.81 -10.22 41.18
N LEU A 244 37.52 -9.23 42.03
CA LEU A 244 38.07 -9.15 43.39
C LEU A 244 37.52 -10.24 44.32
N ASP A 245 36.29 -10.71 44.06
CA ASP A 245 35.73 -11.89 44.72
C ASP A 245 36.35 -13.21 44.17
N GLU A 246 37.00 -13.19 42.99
CA GLU A 246 37.54 -14.39 42.31
C GLU A 246 39.07 -14.47 42.11
N GLU A 247 39.87 -13.41 42.21
CA GLU A 247 41.26 -13.49 41.72
C GLU A 247 42.33 -13.82 42.77
N ASN A 248 42.85 -15.04 42.62
CA ASN A 248 44.29 -15.30 42.59
C ASN A 248 44.71 -15.57 41.12
N SER A 249 44.88 -14.55 40.27
CA SER A 249 45.73 -14.59 39.05
C SER A 249 45.86 -13.20 38.39
N PRO A 250 46.93 -12.93 37.60
CA PRO A 250 47.45 -11.57 37.41
C PRO A 250 46.83 -10.82 36.22
N VAL A 251 46.72 -9.50 36.40
CA VAL A 251 46.16 -8.52 35.45
C VAL A 251 47.21 -8.12 34.40
N GLU A 252 46.87 -8.26 33.12
CA GLU A 252 47.58 -7.60 32.01
C GLU A 252 47.00 -6.19 31.77
N GLU A 253 47.92 -5.23 31.63
CA GLU A 253 47.68 -3.79 31.53
C GLU A 253 47.41 -3.40 30.07
N GLU A 254 46.14 -3.17 29.69
CA GLU A 254 45.80 -2.74 28.32
C GLU A 254 45.61 -1.21 28.20
N THR A 255 46.46 -0.64 27.36
CA THR A 255 46.76 0.79 27.15
C THR A 255 45.61 1.68 26.64
N LEU A 256 45.61 2.91 27.14
CA LEU A 256 44.81 4.08 26.73
C LEU A 256 44.92 4.41 25.22
N LEU A 257 43.80 4.29 24.48
CA LEU A 257 43.64 4.80 23.11
C LEU A 257 43.18 6.28 23.08
N PRO A 258 43.60 7.08 22.07
CA PRO A 258 43.40 8.53 22.05
C PRO A 258 41.93 8.94 21.82
N SER A 259 41.53 10.01 22.52
CA SER A 259 40.16 10.50 22.73
C SER A 259 39.29 10.70 21.48
N PHE A 260 39.88 10.99 20.31
CA PHE A 260 39.15 11.20 19.06
C PHE A 260 38.73 9.89 18.38
N ARG A 261 39.55 8.83 18.48
CA ARG A 261 39.21 7.48 17.97
C ARG A 261 38.18 6.80 18.88
N LYS A 262 38.22 7.09 20.19
CA LYS A 262 37.24 6.66 21.20
C LYS A 262 35.84 7.23 20.94
N LYS A 263 35.72 8.52 20.55
CA LYS A 263 34.43 9.15 20.22
C LYS A 263 33.72 8.57 18.98
N MET A 264 34.45 8.35 17.89
CA MET A 264 33.90 7.70 16.68
C MET A 264 33.56 6.22 16.95
N SER A 265 34.35 5.55 17.80
CA SER A 265 34.08 4.20 18.30
C SER A 265 32.80 4.14 19.14
N ASN A 266 32.56 5.12 20.02
CA ASN A 266 31.36 5.17 20.88
C ASN A 266 30.07 5.36 20.07
N LEU A 267 30.11 6.18 19.00
CA LEU A 267 28.96 6.34 18.10
C LEU A 267 28.64 5.03 17.36
N LYS A 268 29.69 4.33 16.90
CA LYS A 268 29.57 3.02 16.25
C LYS A 268 29.09 1.94 17.23
N MET A 269 29.49 2.03 18.50
CA MET A 269 29.04 1.15 19.58
C MET A 269 27.56 1.38 19.93
N CYS A 270 27.09 2.63 19.98
CA CYS A 270 25.67 2.97 20.20
C CYS A 270 24.78 2.50 19.03
N LEU A 271 25.26 2.64 17.79
CA LEU A 271 24.59 2.07 16.61
C LEU A 271 24.55 0.53 16.69
N ASN A 272 25.64 -0.12 17.10
CA ASN A 272 25.67 -1.56 17.31
C ASN A 272 24.71 -2.03 18.43
N SER A 273 24.58 -1.28 19.53
CA SER A 273 23.57 -1.56 20.58
C SER A 273 22.14 -1.47 20.06
N THR A 274 21.89 -0.60 19.08
CA THR A 274 20.57 -0.51 18.42
C THR A 274 20.32 -1.72 17.53
N PHE A 275 21.34 -2.20 16.79
CA PHE A 275 21.24 -3.44 16.01
C PHE A 275 21.06 -4.68 16.88
N GLN A 276 21.61 -4.68 18.10
CA GLN A 276 21.39 -5.76 19.09
C GLN A 276 19.93 -5.88 19.54
N LEU A 277 19.11 -4.82 19.46
CA LEU A 277 17.66 -4.90 19.75
C LEU A 277 16.90 -5.79 18.77
N PHE A 278 17.46 -6.01 17.58
CA PHE A 278 16.91 -6.86 16.52
C PHE A 278 17.60 -8.23 16.47
N SER A 279 18.32 -8.62 17.54
CA SER A 279 18.81 -9.98 17.69
C SER A 279 17.64 -10.97 17.80
N PRO A 280 17.79 -12.24 17.36
CA PRO A 280 16.71 -13.23 17.40
C PRO A 280 16.10 -13.42 18.79
N ASP A 281 16.88 -13.20 19.85
CA ASP A 281 16.44 -13.35 21.25
C ASP A 281 15.51 -12.21 21.71
N LEU A 282 15.68 -11.00 21.17
CA LEU A 282 14.93 -9.80 21.57
C LEU A 282 13.96 -9.28 20.51
N LEU A 283 14.03 -9.80 19.28
CA LEU A 283 13.27 -9.32 18.12
C LEU A 283 11.77 -9.30 18.38
N GLY A 284 11.20 -10.39 18.92
CA GLY A 284 9.76 -10.49 19.20
C GLY A 284 9.30 -9.45 20.22
N THR A 285 10.06 -9.28 21.31
CA THR A 285 9.78 -8.32 22.38
C THR A 285 9.90 -6.88 21.88
N THR A 286 10.94 -6.59 21.09
CA THR A 286 11.15 -5.27 20.50
C THR A 286 10.04 -4.92 19.53
N LEU A 287 9.67 -5.80 18.59
CA LEU A 287 8.58 -5.54 17.64
C LEU A 287 7.24 -5.32 18.35
N LEU A 288 6.94 -6.09 19.41
CA LEU A 288 5.73 -5.91 20.19
C LEU A 288 5.70 -4.55 20.91
N LEU A 289 6.80 -4.15 21.56
CA LEU A 289 6.89 -2.86 22.24
C LEU A 289 6.81 -1.68 21.27
N LEU A 290 7.38 -1.81 20.06
CA LEU A 290 7.25 -0.81 18.99
C LEU A 290 5.78 -0.64 18.57
N LEU A 291 5.06 -1.75 18.33
CA LEU A 291 3.65 -1.74 17.96
C LEU A 291 2.77 -1.14 19.07
N LEU A 292 3.02 -1.52 20.32
CA LEU A 292 2.28 -0.98 21.47
C LEU A 292 2.50 0.54 21.61
N HIS A 293 3.75 1.02 21.57
CA HIS A 293 4.01 2.45 21.66
C HIS A 293 3.39 3.23 20.51
N PHE A 294 3.43 2.70 19.28
CA PHE A 294 2.72 3.28 18.15
C PHE A 294 1.22 3.43 18.42
N GLY A 295 0.55 2.33 18.78
CA GLY A 295 -0.90 2.30 18.99
C GLY A 295 -1.37 3.21 20.13
N PHE A 296 -0.66 3.19 21.27
CA PHE A 296 -0.99 4.05 22.41
C PHE A 296 -0.80 5.53 22.12
N THR A 297 0.32 5.88 21.48
CA THR A 297 0.62 7.27 21.15
C THR A 297 -0.37 7.80 20.11
N PHE A 298 -0.74 6.97 19.13
CA PHE A 298 -1.80 7.28 18.16
C PHE A 298 -3.15 7.52 18.86
N ALA A 299 -3.57 6.64 19.76
CA ALA A 299 -4.85 6.75 20.47
C ALA A 299 -4.89 7.96 21.41
N PHE A 300 -3.85 8.16 22.23
CA PHE A 300 -3.78 9.24 23.22
C PHE A 300 -3.85 10.62 22.55
N TYR A 301 -2.97 10.88 21.58
CA TYR A 301 -2.96 12.17 20.89
C TYR A 301 -4.17 12.35 19.95
N GLY A 302 -4.77 11.26 19.45
CA GLY A 302 -6.02 11.33 18.69
C GLY A 302 -7.19 11.83 19.51
N ILE A 303 -7.31 11.36 20.76
CA ILE A 303 -8.34 11.86 21.67
C ILE A 303 -8.07 13.32 22.03
N VAL A 304 -6.82 13.71 22.29
CA VAL A 304 -6.43 15.11 22.56
C VAL A 304 -6.92 16.03 21.45
N LEU A 305 -6.70 15.66 20.19
CA LEU A 305 -7.12 16.46 19.04
C LEU A 305 -8.63 16.39 18.78
N MET A 306 -9.26 15.23 19.02
CA MET A 306 -10.72 15.06 18.91
C MET A 306 -11.46 15.97 19.90
N ILE A 307 -10.96 16.13 21.12
CA ILE A 307 -11.54 17.04 22.13
C ILE A 307 -11.58 18.48 21.60
N SER A 308 -10.48 18.94 21.00
CA SER A 308 -10.42 20.26 20.37
C SER A 308 -11.39 20.38 19.19
N ALA A 309 -11.43 19.39 18.31
CA ALA A 309 -12.31 19.40 17.14
C ALA A 309 -13.79 19.48 17.53
N VAL A 310 -14.23 18.58 18.44
CA VAL A 310 -15.61 18.54 18.95
C VAL A 310 -15.99 19.83 19.68
N SER A 311 -15.07 20.43 20.43
CA SER A 311 -15.36 21.62 21.23
C SER A 311 -15.25 22.94 20.46
N SER A 312 -14.81 22.90 19.19
CA SER A 312 -14.53 24.09 18.38
C SER A 312 -15.69 24.59 17.52
N GLU A 313 -16.94 24.13 17.72
CA GLU A 313 -18.16 24.49 16.96
C GLU A 313 -18.06 25.84 16.22
N GLN A 314 -17.87 25.76 14.89
CA GLN A 314 -17.59 26.90 14.04
C GLN A 314 -18.89 27.57 13.61
N LYS A 315 -19.42 28.49 14.43
CA LYS A 315 -20.48 29.40 13.97
C LYS A 315 -19.89 30.35 12.92
N ALA A 316 -20.39 30.20 11.70
CA ALA A 316 -20.25 31.06 10.52
C ALA A 316 -19.36 32.30 10.69
N CYS A 317 -18.20 32.30 10.03
CA CYS A 317 -17.40 33.50 9.81
C CYS A 317 -18.09 34.38 8.74
N GLY A 318 -19.22 34.97 9.13
CA GLY A 318 -19.71 36.18 8.49
C GLY A 318 -18.81 37.35 8.91
N SER A 319 -18.50 38.23 7.97
CA SER A 319 -17.68 39.43 8.15
C SER A 319 -17.93 40.14 9.49
N VAL A 320 -16.99 40.04 10.44
CA VAL A 320 -17.03 40.84 11.66
C VAL A 320 -15.65 41.43 11.95
N THR A 321 -15.63 42.75 11.96
CA THR A 321 -14.54 43.63 12.37
C THR A 321 -14.02 43.31 13.78
N VAL A 322 -12.72 43.54 13.96
CA VAL A 322 -11.79 43.18 15.05
C VAL A 322 -12.16 43.65 16.48
N HIS A 323 -13.40 44.07 16.80
CA HIS A 323 -13.73 44.62 18.11
C HIS A 323 -14.89 44.00 18.91
N SER A 324 -15.47 42.86 18.50
CA SER A 324 -16.36 42.14 19.43
C SER A 324 -16.31 40.62 19.22
N ILE A 325 -15.34 39.96 19.85
CA ILE A 325 -15.53 38.56 20.26
C ILE A 325 -16.56 38.62 21.38
N ASN A 326 -17.78 38.17 21.11
CA ASN A 326 -18.74 37.93 22.19
C ASN A 326 -18.10 36.96 23.18
N ALA A 327 -18.11 37.34 24.46
CA ALA A 327 -17.51 36.64 25.59
C ALA A 327 -18.15 35.27 25.95
N GLY A 328 -18.69 34.53 24.97
CA GLY A 328 -19.55 33.35 25.16
C GLY A 328 -18.89 31.99 24.90
N ASP A 329 -17.99 31.85 23.92
CA ASP A 329 -17.48 30.53 23.51
C ASP A 329 -16.24 30.12 24.31
N THR A 330 -16.47 29.83 25.60
CA THR A 330 -15.47 29.28 26.54
C THR A 330 -15.47 27.75 26.60
N SER A 331 -16.29 27.09 25.78
CA SER A 331 -16.48 25.63 25.77
C SER A 331 -15.18 24.89 25.50
N LEU A 332 -14.39 25.28 24.49
CA LEU A 332 -13.13 24.62 24.15
C LEU A 332 -12.14 24.59 25.32
N TYR A 333 -11.85 25.74 25.93
CA TYR A 333 -10.89 25.83 27.04
C TYR A 333 -11.37 25.04 28.27
N ARG A 334 -12.67 25.15 28.58
CA ARG A 334 -13.30 24.40 29.68
C ARG A 334 -13.23 22.90 29.45
N ASN A 335 -13.57 22.43 28.25
CA ASN A 335 -13.65 21.02 27.92
C ASN A 335 -12.24 20.38 27.92
N VAL A 336 -11.23 21.06 27.36
CA VAL A 336 -9.83 20.60 27.43
C VAL A 336 -9.35 20.53 28.88
N LEU A 337 -9.60 21.56 29.70
CA LEU A 337 -9.22 21.57 31.12
C LEU A 337 -9.85 20.40 31.90
N ILE A 338 -11.15 20.14 31.70
CA ILE A 338 -11.86 19.02 32.34
C ILE A 338 -11.21 17.70 31.93
N THR A 339 -10.96 17.49 30.64
CA THR A 339 -10.38 16.23 30.16
C THR A 339 -8.94 16.03 30.64
N CYS A 340 -8.07 17.05 30.65
CA CYS A 340 -6.71 16.95 31.21
C CYS A 340 -6.73 16.58 32.70
N SER A 341 -7.74 17.01 33.47
CA SER A 341 -7.85 16.63 34.88
C SER A 341 -8.09 15.12 35.10
N ALA A 342 -8.53 14.39 34.06
CA ALA A 342 -8.73 12.95 34.09
C ALA A 342 -7.42 12.15 34.27
N GLU A 343 -6.27 12.76 33.98
CA GLU A 343 -4.96 12.10 34.13
C GLU A 343 -4.57 11.91 35.60
N ILE A 344 -5.07 12.75 36.50
CA ILE A 344 -4.84 12.63 37.95
C ILE A 344 -5.37 11.29 38.49
N PRO A 345 -6.68 10.96 38.35
CA PRO A 345 -7.17 9.65 38.76
C PRO A 345 -6.57 8.53 37.92
N GLY A 346 -6.18 8.78 36.66
CA GLY A 346 -5.48 7.81 35.81
C GLY A 346 -4.12 7.38 36.38
N LEU A 347 -3.31 8.33 36.84
CA LEU A 347 -2.01 8.04 37.46
C LEU A 347 -2.18 7.23 38.75
N VAL A 348 -3.15 7.59 39.59
CA VAL A 348 -3.48 6.87 40.83
C VAL A 348 -3.99 5.45 40.52
N LEU A 349 -4.81 5.31 39.48
CA LEU A 349 -5.31 4.01 39.04
C LEU A 349 -4.18 3.11 38.55
N ALA A 350 -3.23 3.66 37.78
CA ALA A 350 -2.05 2.94 37.30
C ALA A 350 -1.19 2.42 38.46
N THR A 351 -0.89 3.25 39.46
CA THR A 351 -0.04 2.83 40.59
C THR A 351 -0.69 1.71 41.40
N VAL A 352 -1.98 1.83 41.72
CA VAL A 352 -2.72 0.81 42.48
C VAL A 352 -2.84 -0.51 41.73
N LEU A 353 -3.12 -0.48 40.43
CA LEU A 353 -3.32 -1.69 39.63
C LEU A 353 -1.99 -2.39 39.30
N VAL A 354 -0.92 -1.65 39.03
CA VAL A 354 0.40 -2.22 38.75
C VAL A 354 0.89 -3.06 39.94
N ASP A 355 0.67 -2.60 41.16
CA ASP A 355 1.07 -3.31 42.38
C ASP A 355 0.19 -4.55 42.67
N ARG A 356 -1.10 -4.53 42.28
CA ARG A 356 -2.05 -5.60 42.59
C ARG A 356 -2.20 -6.68 41.51
N LEU A 357 -2.33 -6.26 40.25
CA LEU A 357 -2.63 -7.14 39.10
C LEU A 357 -1.38 -7.49 38.29
N GLY A 358 -0.27 -6.79 38.54
CA GLY A 358 0.93 -6.87 37.71
C GLY A 358 0.83 -6.02 36.44
N ARG A 359 1.97 -5.77 35.82
CA ARG A 359 2.16 -4.72 34.80
C ARG A 359 1.42 -5.05 33.51
N LYS A 360 1.62 -6.27 32.99
CA LYS A 360 1.04 -6.75 31.74
C LYS A 360 -0.49 -6.80 31.80
N LEU A 361 -1.05 -7.40 32.84
CA LEU A 361 -2.49 -7.51 33.01
C LEU A 361 -3.16 -6.13 33.20
N THR A 362 -2.47 -5.20 33.88
CA THR A 362 -2.94 -3.81 34.02
C THR A 362 -3.05 -3.12 32.66
N ILE A 363 -2.04 -3.26 31.79
CA ILE A 363 -2.06 -2.67 30.44
C ILE A 363 -3.20 -3.28 29.60
N GLU A 364 -3.36 -4.61 29.61
CA GLU A 364 -4.40 -5.33 28.85
C GLU A 364 -5.82 -4.95 29.29
N THR A 365 -6.07 -4.90 30.60
CA THR A 365 -7.41 -4.60 31.15
C THR A 365 -7.82 -3.14 30.91
N LEU A 366 -6.91 -2.19 31.14
CA LEU A 366 -7.19 -0.77 30.96
C LEU A 366 -7.39 -0.40 29.49
N THR A 367 -6.65 -1.01 28.57
CA THR A 367 -6.82 -0.79 27.12
C THR A 367 -8.14 -1.34 26.59
N LEU A 368 -8.51 -2.55 26.99
CA LEU A 368 -9.77 -3.16 26.59
C LEU A 368 -10.97 -2.34 27.12
N LEU A 369 -10.88 -1.85 28.36
CA LEU A 369 -11.90 -0.97 28.92
C LEU A 369 -11.98 0.37 28.18
N ALA A 370 -10.83 0.96 27.82
CA ALA A 370 -10.80 2.18 27.01
C ALA A 370 -11.44 1.97 25.63
N PHE A 371 -11.17 0.84 24.96
CA PHE A 371 -11.80 0.48 23.69
C PHE A 371 -13.33 0.40 23.79
N VAL A 372 -13.84 -0.27 24.83
CA VAL A 372 -15.30 -0.38 25.06
C VAL A 372 -15.94 0.99 25.27
N LEU A 373 -15.27 1.92 25.98
CA LEU A 373 -15.77 3.27 26.22
C LEU A 373 -15.66 4.21 25.01
N ILE A 374 -14.84 3.88 24.01
CA ILE A 374 -14.77 4.62 22.75
C ILE A 374 -15.94 4.27 21.83
N LEU A 375 -16.43 3.02 21.83
CA LEU A 375 -17.50 2.59 20.91
C LEU A 375 -18.75 3.50 20.91
N PRO A 376 -19.28 3.94 22.07
CA PRO A 376 -20.43 4.85 22.11
C PRO A 376 -20.19 6.20 21.43
N LEU A 377 -18.95 6.69 21.35
CA LEU A 377 -18.60 7.95 20.67
C LEU A 377 -18.91 7.92 19.16
N SER A 378 -19.10 6.72 18.58
CA SER A 378 -19.48 6.55 17.17
C SER A 378 -20.96 6.90 16.91
N PHE A 379 -21.76 7.04 17.95
CA PHE A 379 -23.18 7.43 17.86
C PHE A 379 -23.34 8.91 18.22
N HIS A 380 -24.36 9.56 17.64
CA HIS A 380 -24.66 10.96 17.98
C HIS A 380 -25.12 11.06 19.45
N GLN A 381 -24.42 11.88 20.24
CA GLN A 381 -24.66 12.05 21.68
C GLN A 381 -24.67 13.52 22.07
N ASN A 382 -25.21 13.82 23.25
CA ASN A 382 -25.14 15.15 23.85
C ASN A 382 -23.68 15.51 24.21
N GLU A 383 -23.31 16.79 24.06
CA GLU A 383 -21.96 17.31 24.35
C GLU A 383 -21.44 16.87 25.73
N THR A 384 -22.29 16.95 26.77
CA THR A 384 -21.94 16.52 28.13
C THR A 384 -21.57 15.04 28.22
N VAL A 385 -22.27 14.18 27.49
CA VAL A 385 -22.01 12.73 27.48
C VAL A 385 -20.72 12.45 26.71
N THR A 386 -20.50 13.13 25.58
CA THR A 386 -19.26 13.05 24.81
C THR A 386 -18.04 13.44 25.66
N ILE A 387 -18.11 14.57 26.39
CA ILE A 387 -17.01 15.01 27.27
C ILE A 387 -16.79 14.02 28.42
N ALA A 388 -17.85 13.49 29.04
CA ALA A 388 -17.74 12.50 30.11
C ALA A 388 -17.08 11.20 29.63
N LEU A 389 -17.42 10.73 28.43
CA LEU A 389 -16.76 9.58 27.80
C LEU A 389 -15.29 9.88 27.51
N LEU A 390 -14.98 11.05 26.91
CA LEU A 390 -13.61 11.45 26.62
C LEU A 390 -12.75 11.57 27.89
N PHE A 391 -13.34 12.06 29.00
CA PHE A 391 -12.71 12.06 30.31
C PHE A 391 -12.33 10.64 30.76
N CYS A 392 -13.29 9.71 30.75
CA CYS A 392 -13.05 8.33 31.18
C CYS A 392 -12.03 7.61 30.29
N VAL A 393 -12.12 7.79 28.96
CA VAL A 393 -11.18 7.18 28.02
C VAL A 393 -9.77 7.75 28.23
N ARG A 394 -9.63 9.07 28.40
CA ARG A 394 -8.32 9.70 28.65
C ARG A 394 -7.70 9.22 29.96
N MET A 395 -8.49 9.10 31.03
CA MET A 395 -8.05 8.54 32.31
C MET A 395 -7.45 7.13 32.14
N LEU A 396 -8.17 6.24 31.44
CA LEU A 396 -7.74 4.85 31.25
C LEU A 396 -6.52 4.73 30.34
N LEU A 397 -6.48 5.50 29.24
CA LEU A 397 -5.34 5.49 28.33
C LEU A 397 -4.08 6.05 28.98
N PHE A 398 -4.19 7.13 29.77
CA PHE A 398 -3.04 7.66 30.51
C PHE A 398 -2.52 6.66 31.54
N ALA A 399 -3.42 5.96 32.24
CA ALA A 399 -3.05 4.91 33.19
C ALA A 399 -2.31 3.73 32.52
N ALA A 400 -2.80 3.30 31.36
CA ALA A 400 -2.20 2.23 30.58
C ALA A 400 -0.85 2.66 29.94
N PHE A 401 -0.76 3.89 29.43
CA PHE A 401 0.49 4.44 28.88
C PHE A 401 1.58 4.59 29.94
N SER A 402 1.23 5.10 31.12
CA SER A 402 2.14 5.19 32.27
C SER A 402 2.70 3.82 32.66
N SER A 403 1.84 2.79 32.66
CA SER A 403 2.24 1.40 32.92
C SER A 403 3.13 0.81 31.82
N LEU A 404 2.85 1.14 30.55
CA LEU A 404 3.64 0.71 29.39
C LEU A 404 5.06 1.30 29.41
N THR A 405 5.20 2.59 29.71
CA THR A 405 6.52 3.24 29.77
C THR A 405 7.41 2.67 30.88
N LEU A 406 6.80 2.28 32.01
CA LEU A 406 7.49 1.55 33.07
C LEU A 406 7.91 0.15 32.60
N TYR A 407 6.97 -0.61 32.03
CA TYR A 407 7.22 -1.96 31.53
C TYR A 407 8.33 -1.99 30.46
N ALA A 408 8.31 -1.06 29.51
CA ALA A 408 9.32 -0.96 28.46
C ALA A 408 10.75 -0.76 29.00
N LYS A 409 10.89 -0.06 30.12
CA LYS A 409 12.18 0.15 30.77
C LYS A 409 12.61 -1.06 31.61
N GLU A 410 11.71 -1.91 32.06
CA GLU A 410 12.06 -3.11 32.84
C GLU A 410 12.43 -4.31 31.97
N VAL A 411 11.84 -4.41 30.78
CA VAL A 411 11.99 -5.56 29.88
C VAL A 411 13.37 -5.66 29.21
N TYR A 412 14.00 -4.53 28.93
CA TYR A 412 15.31 -4.52 28.28
C TYR A 412 16.46 -4.69 29.30
N PRO A 413 17.50 -5.49 28.95
CA PRO A 413 18.76 -5.55 29.70
C PRO A 413 19.36 -4.16 29.90
N THR A 414 19.98 -3.93 31.06
CA THR A 414 20.47 -2.60 31.49
C THR A 414 21.34 -1.91 30.44
N ALA A 415 22.16 -2.66 29.70
CA ALA A 415 23.06 -2.14 28.68
C ALA A 415 22.36 -1.56 27.43
N ILE A 416 21.18 -2.07 27.06
CA ILE A 416 20.43 -1.68 25.84
C ILE A 416 19.08 -1.03 26.15
N ARG A 417 18.75 -0.88 27.44
CA ARG A 417 17.47 -0.38 27.94
C ARG A 417 17.13 1.03 27.48
N ALA A 418 18.11 1.93 27.51
CA ALA A 418 17.93 3.32 27.07
C ALA A 418 17.65 3.37 25.56
N SER A 419 18.44 2.67 24.75
CA SER A 419 18.27 2.58 23.29
C SER A 419 16.94 1.93 22.91
N GLY A 420 16.54 0.83 23.58
CA GLY A 420 15.28 0.14 23.32
C GLY A 420 14.05 0.99 23.67
N SER A 421 14.05 1.63 24.84
CA SER A 421 12.96 2.53 25.25
C SER A 421 12.90 3.80 24.38
N GLY A 422 14.06 4.34 23.99
CA GLY A 422 14.15 5.49 23.07
C GLY A 422 13.63 5.15 21.67
N LEU A 423 13.97 3.97 21.13
CA LEU A 423 13.45 3.49 19.85
C LEU A 423 11.93 3.28 19.89
N ALA A 424 11.41 2.64 20.96
CA ALA A 424 9.98 2.44 21.16
C ALA A 424 9.22 3.78 21.22
N THR A 425 9.75 4.75 21.96
CA THR A 425 9.18 6.11 22.04
C THR A 425 9.20 6.81 20.69
N SER A 426 10.30 6.68 19.93
CA SER A 426 10.45 7.27 18.59
C SER A 426 9.42 6.72 17.60
N VAL A 427 9.22 5.40 17.57
CA VAL A 427 8.15 4.78 16.77
C VAL A 427 6.76 5.20 17.27
N GLY A 428 6.58 5.39 18.58
CA GLY A 428 5.40 6.01 19.15
C GLY A 428 5.08 7.37 18.53
N ARG A 429 6.09 8.24 18.35
CA ARG A 429 5.91 9.57 17.74
C ARG A 429 5.46 9.50 16.28
N ILE A 430 5.72 8.41 15.55
CA ILE A 430 5.14 8.17 14.21
C ILE A 430 3.61 8.05 14.32
N GLY A 431 3.11 7.37 15.36
CA GLY A 431 1.67 7.31 15.66
C GLY A 431 1.08 8.70 15.92
N GLY A 432 1.77 9.53 16.70
CA GLY A 432 1.40 10.94 16.92
C GLY A 432 1.46 11.80 15.65
N MET A 433 2.37 11.51 14.71
CA MET A 433 2.49 12.21 13.43
C MET A 433 1.36 11.88 12.46
N ILE A 434 0.99 10.60 12.37
CA ILE A 434 -0.08 10.08 11.50
C ILE A 434 -1.45 10.48 12.02
N CYS A 435 -1.61 10.57 13.34
CA CYS A 435 -2.88 10.82 13.99
C CYS A 435 -3.59 12.11 13.52
N PRO A 436 -2.99 13.32 13.53
CA PRO A 436 -3.62 14.53 12.99
C PRO A 436 -4.04 14.40 11.52
N LEU A 437 -3.25 13.69 10.71
CA LEU A 437 -3.53 13.49 9.28
C LEU A 437 -4.71 12.54 9.06
N VAL A 438 -4.78 11.46 9.85
CA VAL A 438 -5.87 10.48 9.81
C VAL A 438 -7.14 11.07 10.44
N ALA A 439 -7.01 11.83 11.53
CA ALA A 439 -8.11 12.54 12.14
C ALA A 439 -8.72 13.55 11.16
N VAL A 440 -7.92 14.33 10.43
CA VAL A 440 -8.44 15.21 9.37
C VAL A 440 -8.99 14.39 8.20
N GLY A 441 -8.34 13.32 7.75
CA GLY A 441 -8.86 12.48 6.66
C GLY A 441 -10.21 11.82 6.97
N LEU A 442 -10.41 11.34 8.20
CA LEU A 442 -11.64 10.69 8.64
C LEU A 442 -12.71 11.66 9.15
N LEU A 443 -12.32 12.78 9.79
CA LEU A 443 -13.26 13.83 10.20
C LEU A 443 -13.69 14.70 9.02
N PHE A 444 -12.88 14.88 7.97
CA PHE A 444 -13.33 15.55 6.75
C PHE A 444 -14.44 14.77 6.03
N ASP A 445 -14.36 13.44 6.02
CA ASP A 445 -15.44 12.58 5.53
C ASP A 445 -16.70 12.66 6.42
N PHE A 446 -16.58 13.07 7.68
CA PHE A 446 -17.70 13.14 8.64
C PHE A 446 -18.27 14.55 8.88
N GLN A 447 -17.56 15.63 8.55
CA GLN A 447 -17.97 17.01 8.92
C GLN A 447 -18.15 18.00 7.76
N MET A 448 -17.93 17.61 6.50
CA MET A 448 -18.27 18.46 5.35
C MET A 448 -19.62 18.08 4.73
N GLY A 449 -20.69 18.37 5.46
CA GLY A 449 -21.96 18.77 4.85
C GLY A 449 -21.94 20.27 4.61
N ASP A 450 -21.08 20.76 3.72
CA ASP A 450 -21.17 22.04 2.95
C ASP A 450 -19.81 22.50 2.36
N SER A 451 -19.12 21.61 1.64
CA SER A 451 -18.36 21.99 0.45
C SER A 451 -18.88 21.14 -0.68
N ASN A 452 -18.99 21.69 -1.89
CA ASN A 452 -19.43 20.99 -3.10
C ASN A 452 -19.10 19.51 -2.99
N PRO A 453 -20.10 18.63 -2.88
CA PRO A 453 -19.83 17.23 -2.54
C PRO A 453 -18.75 16.66 -3.48
N VAL A 454 -17.91 15.77 -3.00
CA VAL A 454 -16.86 15.17 -3.83
C VAL A 454 -17.23 13.72 -3.99
N TYR A 455 -17.09 13.19 -5.19
CA TYR A 455 -17.34 11.78 -5.44
C TYR A 455 -16.17 11.17 -6.18
N THR A 456 -15.86 9.92 -5.84
CA THR A 456 -14.84 9.13 -6.53
C THR A 456 -15.39 8.56 -7.83
N LEU A 457 -14.50 8.13 -8.72
CA LEU A 457 -14.91 7.50 -9.97
C LEU A 457 -15.71 6.19 -9.73
N ASN A 458 -15.39 5.45 -8.67
CA ASN A 458 -16.10 4.23 -8.30
C ASN A 458 -17.53 4.54 -7.85
N GLU A 459 -17.71 5.58 -7.03
CA GLU A 459 -19.04 6.06 -6.61
C GLU A 459 -19.84 6.55 -7.81
N ALA A 460 -19.23 7.32 -8.72
CA ALA A 460 -19.89 7.75 -9.94
C ALA A 460 -20.43 6.57 -10.76
N LEU A 461 -19.58 5.56 -11.02
CA LEU A 461 -19.97 4.38 -11.79
C LEU A 461 -21.01 3.53 -11.04
N ALA A 462 -20.92 3.43 -9.72
CA ALA A 462 -21.89 2.71 -8.89
C ALA A 462 -23.27 3.41 -8.89
N THR A 463 -23.31 4.74 -8.78
CA THR A 463 -24.56 5.53 -8.81
C THR A 463 -25.19 5.55 -10.20
N ILE A 464 -24.38 5.67 -11.26
CA ILE A 464 -24.86 5.65 -12.65
C ILE A 464 -25.47 4.28 -12.98
N GLY A 465 -24.87 3.19 -12.48
CA GLY A 465 -25.29 1.82 -12.73
C GLY A 465 -25.17 1.38 -14.20
N PHE A 466 -25.53 0.13 -14.49
CA PHE A 466 -25.57 -0.36 -15.87
C PHE A 466 -26.83 0.16 -16.58
N GLY A 467 -26.67 0.79 -17.75
CA GLY A 467 -27.75 1.46 -18.47
C GLY A 467 -27.61 1.40 -19.99
N LYS A 468 -28.42 2.17 -20.71
CA LYS A 468 -28.45 2.17 -22.20
C LYS A 468 -27.09 2.49 -22.82
N TYR A 469 -26.34 3.41 -22.22
CA TYR A 469 -25.01 3.77 -22.68
C TYR A 469 -24.03 2.58 -22.55
N HIS A 470 -24.09 1.85 -21.43
CA HIS A 470 -23.28 0.65 -21.23
C HIS A 470 -23.65 -0.47 -22.20
N GLY A 471 -24.93 -0.59 -22.58
CA GLY A 471 -25.38 -1.48 -23.65
C GLY A 471 -24.79 -1.12 -25.02
N PHE A 472 -24.67 0.18 -25.33
CA PHE A 472 -23.96 0.63 -26.53
C PHE A 472 -22.46 0.30 -26.49
N LEU A 473 -21.79 0.54 -25.35
CA LEU A 473 -20.37 0.20 -25.17
C LEU A 473 -20.14 -1.32 -25.29
N LEU A 474 -21.02 -2.12 -24.71
CA LEU A 474 -21.04 -3.59 -24.81
C LEU A 474 -21.16 -4.03 -26.26
N ALA A 475 -22.10 -3.45 -27.02
CA ALA A 475 -22.27 -3.77 -28.44
C ALA A 475 -21.03 -3.36 -29.28
N TYR A 476 -20.49 -2.16 -29.05
CA TYR A 476 -19.32 -1.66 -29.79
C TYR A 476 -18.07 -2.51 -29.54
N GLY A 477 -17.71 -2.73 -28.27
CA GLY A 477 -16.57 -3.57 -27.92
C GLY A 477 -16.80 -5.04 -28.29
N GLY A 478 -18.05 -5.50 -28.20
CA GLY A 478 -18.48 -6.84 -28.61
C GLY A 478 -18.28 -7.10 -30.10
N ILE A 479 -18.57 -6.13 -30.99
CA ILE A 479 -18.28 -6.27 -32.43
C ILE A 479 -16.77 -6.41 -32.68
N GLY A 480 -15.94 -5.70 -31.92
CA GLY A 480 -14.48 -5.90 -31.95
C GLY A 480 -14.08 -7.32 -31.58
N TRP A 481 -14.69 -7.87 -30.52
CA TRP A 481 -14.52 -9.26 -30.10
C TRP A 481 -15.00 -10.29 -31.13
N VAL A 482 -16.13 -10.02 -31.80
CA VAL A 482 -16.61 -10.84 -32.94
C VAL A 482 -15.58 -10.84 -34.07
N ALA A 483 -15.05 -9.67 -34.42
CA ALA A 483 -14.05 -9.53 -35.49
C ALA A 483 -12.81 -10.38 -35.24
N GLU A 484 -12.29 -10.33 -34.02
CA GLU A 484 -11.11 -11.11 -33.61
C GLU A 484 -11.39 -12.61 -33.56
N ALA A 485 -12.55 -13.01 -33.03
CA ALA A 485 -12.95 -14.41 -33.00
C ALA A 485 -13.07 -15.00 -34.42
N MET A 486 -13.65 -14.25 -35.36
CA MET A 486 -13.76 -14.66 -36.76
C MET A 486 -12.37 -14.84 -37.41
N GLU A 487 -11.46 -13.88 -37.24
CA GLU A 487 -10.09 -13.97 -37.78
C GLU A 487 -9.24 -15.06 -37.10
N MET A 488 -9.54 -15.45 -35.87
CA MET A 488 -8.91 -16.61 -35.24
C MET A 488 -9.49 -17.93 -35.78
N MET A 489 -10.80 -17.97 -35.99
CA MET A 489 -11.50 -19.17 -36.42
C MET A 489 -11.24 -19.48 -37.91
N ILE A 490 -11.00 -18.47 -38.74
CA ILE A 490 -10.70 -18.65 -40.17
C ILE A 490 -9.41 -19.47 -40.43
N LEU A 491 -8.47 -19.48 -39.47
CA LEU A 491 -7.20 -20.20 -39.58
C LEU A 491 -7.38 -21.71 -39.76
N SER A 492 -8.43 -22.30 -39.17
CA SER A 492 -8.71 -23.73 -39.32
C SER A 492 -9.24 -24.11 -40.72
N PHE A 493 -9.77 -23.14 -41.47
CA PHE A 493 -10.34 -23.37 -42.80
C PHE A 493 -9.38 -23.01 -43.93
N VAL A 494 -8.69 -21.87 -43.81
CA VAL A 494 -7.81 -21.34 -44.85
C VAL A 494 -6.60 -22.24 -45.08
N GLY A 495 -6.02 -22.83 -44.03
CA GLY A 495 -4.85 -23.70 -44.16
C GLY A 495 -5.08 -24.85 -45.14
N SER A 496 -6.17 -25.61 -44.94
CA SER A 496 -6.51 -26.76 -45.78
C SER A 496 -6.95 -26.36 -47.20
N ALA A 497 -7.67 -25.25 -47.34
CA ALA A 497 -8.12 -24.77 -48.65
C ALA A 497 -6.97 -24.27 -49.52
N VAL A 498 -6.05 -23.50 -48.94
CA VAL A 498 -4.86 -22.98 -49.65
C VAL A 498 -3.89 -24.11 -49.97
N GLN A 499 -3.76 -25.12 -49.10
CA GLN A 499 -2.96 -26.31 -49.37
C GLN A 499 -3.46 -27.05 -50.62
N SER A 500 -4.78 -27.23 -50.75
CA SER A 500 -5.40 -27.86 -51.92
C SER A 500 -5.21 -27.07 -53.21
N GLU A 501 -5.31 -25.73 -53.14
CA GLU A 501 -5.18 -24.86 -54.32
C GLU A 501 -3.72 -24.72 -54.81
N TRP A 502 -2.77 -24.56 -53.89
CA TRP A 502 -1.36 -24.26 -54.22
C TRP A 502 -0.41 -25.44 -54.03
N GLY A 503 -0.90 -26.62 -53.63
CA GLY A 503 -0.09 -27.83 -53.47
C GLY A 503 0.99 -27.71 -52.39
N LEU A 504 0.66 -27.07 -51.26
CA LEU A 504 1.62 -26.75 -50.20
C LEU A 504 2.07 -27.97 -49.39
N SER A 505 3.30 -27.94 -48.88
CA SER A 505 3.77 -28.95 -47.92
C SER A 505 3.04 -28.83 -46.56
N PRO A 506 2.99 -29.90 -45.73
CA PRO A 506 2.42 -29.83 -44.39
C PRO A 506 3.08 -28.77 -43.49
N SER A 507 4.40 -28.56 -43.66
CA SER A 507 5.14 -27.49 -42.97
C SER A 507 4.77 -26.09 -43.46
N GLN A 508 4.43 -25.94 -44.74
CA GLN A 508 3.93 -24.68 -45.29
C GLN A 508 2.48 -24.39 -44.86
N LYS A 509 1.64 -25.42 -44.76
CA LYS A 509 0.27 -25.32 -44.20
C LYS A 509 0.32 -24.80 -42.76
N SER A 510 1.15 -25.40 -41.90
CA SER A 510 1.26 -24.99 -40.49
C SER A 510 1.81 -23.59 -40.32
N LEU A 511 2.75 -23.18 -41.18
CA LEU A 511 3.36 -21.84 -41.14
C LEU A 511 2.33 -20.71 -41.33
N ILE A 512 1.27 -20.93 -42.12
CA ILE A 512 0.18 -19.94 -42.31
C ILE A 512 -0.44 -19.55 -40.97
N SER A 513 -0.71 -20.53 -40.11
CA SER A 513 -1.30 -20.30 -38.78
C SER A 513 -0.27 -19.78 -37.78
N THR A 514 0.95 -20.33 -37.79
CA THR A 514 2.02 -19.92 -36.85
C THR A 514 2.42 -18.45 -37.01
N VAL A 515 2.45 -17.94 -38.24
CA VAL A 515 2.84 -16.54 -38.50
C VAL A 515 1.81 -15.55 -37.98
N VAL A 516 0.52 -15.90 -37.97
CA VAL A 516 -0.53 -15.06 -37.34
C VAL A 516 -0.29 -14.97 -35.84
N PHE A 517 -0.02 -16.09 -35.17
CA PHE A 517 0.32 -16.08 -33.74
C PHE A 517 1.61 -15.31 -33.43
N ALA A 518 2.62 -15.39 -34.30
CA ALA A 518 3.84 -14.59 -34.18
C ALA A 518 3.55 -13.09 -34.29
N GLY A 519 2.68 -12.69 -35.23
CA GLY A 519 2.16 -11.33 -35.33
C GLY A 519 1.43 -10.89 -34.05
N MET A 520 0.53 -11.74 -33.53
CA MET A 520 -0.22 -11.46 -32.30
C MET A 520 0.68 -11.30 -31.08
N LEU A 521 1.78 -12.05 -30.99
CA LEU A 521 2.77 -11.91 -29.92
C LEU A 521 3.37 -10.49 -29.90
N VAL A 522 3.78 -9.99 -31.07
CA VAL A 522 4.33 -8.64 -31.22
C VAL A 522 3.25 -7.59 -30.98
N GLY A 523 2.07 -7.80 -31.55
CA GLY A 523 0.91 -6.92 -31.41
C GLY A 523 0.44 -6.76 -29.97
N ALA A 524 0.34 -7.85 -29.21
CA ALA A 524 -0.18 -7.82 -27.84
C ALA A 524 0.69 -6.97 -26.90
N TYR A 525 2.01 -7.05 -27.06
CA TYR A 525 2.93 -6.17 -26.33
C TYR A 525 2.82 -4.72 -26.83
N PHE A 526 2.93 -4.51 -28.15
CA PHE A 526 2.97 -3.19 -28.77
C PHE A 526 1.70 -2.37 -28.48
N TRP A 527 0.53 -2.97 -28.68
CA TRP A 527 -0.75 -2.32 -28.45
C TRP A 527 -1.06 -2.10 -26.97
N GLY A 528 -0.61 -2.99 -26.07
CA GLY A 528 -0.69 -2.80 -24.63
C GLY A 528 0.05 -1.52 -24.18
N VAL A 529 1.28 -1.34 -24.65
CA VAL A 529 2.10 -0.14 -24.37
C VAL A 529 1.46 1.12 -24.94
N ILE A 530 0.95 1.07 -26.17
CA ILE A 530 0.27 2.22 -26.79
C ILE A 530 -1.00 2.59 -26.03
N SER A 531 -1.78 1.61 -25.59
CA SER A 531 -3.03 1.83 -24.84
C SER A 531 -2.79 2.52 -23.49
N ASP A 532 -1.73 2.15 -22.78
CA ASP A 532 -1.33 2.77 -21.50
C ASP A 532 -0.62 4.12 -21.66
N ALA A 533 0.10 4.32 -22.76
CA ALA A 533 0.78 5.58 -23.04
C ALA A 533 -0.16 6.67 -23.58
N TYR A 534 -0.96 6.33 -24.59
CA TYR A 534 -1.69 7.30 -25.42
C TYR A 534 -3.22 7.24 -25.29
N GLY A 535 -3.78 6.23 -24.61
CA GLY A 535 -5.21 6.04 -24.39
C GLY A 535 -5.79 4.83 -25.10
N ARG A 536 -6.89 4.29 -24.54
CA ARG A 536 -7.52 3.03 -24.98
C ARG A 536 -8.17 3.23 -26.34
N LYS A 537 -8.80 4.39 -26.54
CA LYS A 537 -9.46 4.75 -27.80
C LYS A 537 -8.50 4.76 -28.99
N LYS A 538 -7.27 5.27 -28.81
CA LYS A 538 -6.25 5.28 -29.88
C LYS A 538 -5.71 3.87 -30.18
N GLY A 539 -5.57 3.03 -29.15
CA GLY A 539 -5.23 1.62 -29.32
C GLY A 539 -6.27 0.88 -30.16
N ILE A 540 -7.55 1.04 -29.85
CA ILE A 540 -8.67 0.43 -30.60
C ILE A 540 -8.63 0.84 -32.08
N LEU A 541 -8.40 2.12 -32.38
CA LEU A 541 -8.30 2.60 -33.76
C LEU A 541 -7.18 1.91 -34.53
N GLY A 542 -5.99 1.82 -33.93
CA GLY A 542 -4.84 1.20 -34.57
C GLY A 542 -5.07 -0.29 -34.84
N VAL A 543 -5.59 -1.01 -33.86
CA VAL A 543 -5.94 -2.44 -33.96
C VAL A 543 -6.97 -2.68 -35.06
N ALA A 544 -8.10 -1.96 -35.02
CA ALA A 544 -9.17 -2.12 -36.00
C ALA A 544 -8.70 -1.78 -37.43
N THR A 545 -7.85 -0.76 -37.58
CA THR A 545 -7.32 -0.35 -38.90
C THR A 545 -6.40 -1.41 -39.49
N ILE A 546 -5.43 -1.91 -38.71
CA ILE A 546 -4.49 -2.93 -39.19
C ILE A 546 -5.24 -4.23 -39.51
N THR A 547 -6.12 -4.68 -38.61
CA THR A 547 -6.88 -5.93 -38.82
C THR A 547 -7.81 -5.82 -40.03
N ALA A 548 -8.57 -4.74 -40.19
CA ALA A 548 -9.48 -4.54 -41.33
C ALA A 548 -8.74 -4.51 -42.68
N VAL A 549 -7.69 -3.69 -42.78
CA VAL A 549 -6.96 -3.49 -44.04
C VAL A 549 -6.15 -4.73 -44.41
N ALA A 550 -5.35 -5.27 -43.49
CA ALA A 550 -4.52 -6.44 -43.78
C ALA A 550 -5.37 -7.72 -43.95
N GLY A 551 -6.47 -7.84 -43.18
CA GLY A 551 -7.47 -8.89 -43.32
C GLY A 551 -8.05 -8.93 -44.72
N LEU A 552 -8.57 -7.80 -45.21
CA LEU A 552 -9.15 -7.68 -46.55
C LEU A 552 -8.09 -7.88 -47.65
N LEU A 553 -6.91 -7.29 -47.52
CA LEU A 553 -5.83 -7.43 -48.51
C LEU A 553 -5.37 -8.89 -48.65
N SER A 554 -5.48 -9.70 -47.61
CA SER A 554 -5.13 -11.13 -47.67
C SER A 554 -5.98 -11.92 -48.65
N ALA A 555 -7.25 -11.53 -48.86
CA ALA A 555 -8.12 -12.14 -49.87
C ALA A 555 -7.60 -11.92 -51.31
N PHE A 556 -6.88 -10.83 -51.53
CA PHE A 556 -6.28 -10.45 -52.81
C PHE A 556 -4.84 -10.93 -52.97
N SER A 557 -4.32 -11.76 -52.05
CA SER A 557 -2.96 -12.26 -52.14
C SER A 557 -2.72 -13.08 -53.44
N PRO A 558 -1.67 -12.76 -54.23
CA PRO A 558 -1.39 -13.45 -55.50
C PRO A 558 -0.50 -14.69 -55.31
N ASN A 559 0.24 -14.77 -54.20
CA ASN A 559 1.15 -15.88 -53.90
C ASN A 559 1.25 -16.15 -52.39
N TYR A 560 1.79 -17.31 -52.04
CA TYR A 560 1.96 -17.79 -50.67
C TYR A 560 2.73 -16.82 -49.77
N ILE A 561 3.81 -16.20 -50.26
CA ILE A 561 4.63 -15.27 -49.47
C ILE A 561 3.84 -14.00 -49.13
N SER A 562 3.09 -13.47 -50.10
CA SER A 562 2.23 -12.30 -49.88
C SER A 562 1.13 -12.62 -48.87
N LEU A 563 0.53 -13.81 -48.94
CA LEU A 563 -0.45 -14.28 -47.96
C LEU A 563 0.17 -14.34 -46.56
N ILE A 564 1.36 -14.93 -46.41
CA ILE A 564 2.06 -15.01 -45.11
C ILE A 564 2.35 -13.63 -44.53
N ILE A 565 2.87 -12.70 -45.33
CA ILE A 565 3.20 -11.35 -44.85
C ILE A 565 1.93 -10.63 -44.40
N LEU A 566 0.85 -10.68 -45.20
CA LEU A 566 -0.41 -10.05 -44.86
C LEU A 566 -1.06 -10.68 -43.63
N ARG A 567 -1.02 -12.01 -43.51
CA ARG A 567 -1.48 -12.74 -42.31
C ARG A 567 -0.66 -12.38 -41.06
N CYS A 568 0.66 -12.19 -41.19
CA CYS A 568 1.50 -11.69 -40.11
C CYS A 568 1.02 -10.31 -39.62
N ILE A 569 0.78 -9.40 -40.58
CA ILE A 569 0.31 -8.04 -40.28
C ILE A 569 -1.09 -8.08 -39.66
N THR A 570 -2.00 -8.92 -40.17
CA THR A 570 -3.31 -9.16 -39.53
C THR A 570 -3.12 -9.64 -38.09
N GLY A 571 -2.18 -10.56 -37.85
CA GLY A 571 -1.80 -11.01 -36.51
C GLY A 571 -1.36 -9.86 -35.58
N ILE A 572 -0.55 -8.91 -36.07
CA ILE A 572 -0.15 -7.71 -35.31
C ILE A 572 -1.38 -6.91 -34.88
N GLY A 573 -2.38 -6.74 -35.76
CA GLY A 573 -3.66 -6.14 -35.41
C GLY A 573 -4.39 -6.94 -34.31
N LEU A 574 -4.59 -8.24 -34.52
CA LEU A 574 -5.31 -9.14 -33.61
C LEU A 574 -4.67 -9.27 -32.20
N GLY A 575 -3.39 -8.93 -32.04
CA GLY A 575 -2.75 -8.87 -30.72
C GLY A 575 -3.41 -7.87 -29.76
N GLY A 576 -4.20 -6.92 -30.27
CA GLY A 576 -4.87 -5.86 -29.51
C GLY A 576 -6.09 -6.24 -28.69
N MET A 577 -6.53 -7.50 -28.69
CA MET A 577 -7.74 -8.02 -28.01
C MET A 577 -7.94 -7.52 -26.58
N ASN A 578 -6.85 -7.43 -25.82
CA ASN A 578 -6.90 -7.05 -24.40
C ASN A 578 -7.27 -5.58 -24.17
N ILE A 579 -7.23 -4.74 -25.22
CA ILE A 579 -7.63 -3.34 -25.12
C ILE A 579 -9.15 -3.25 -25.03
N PHE A 580 -9.91 -4.05 -25.79
CA PHE A 580 -11.38 -4.03 -25.73
C PHE A 580 -11.90 -4.48 -24.36
N THR A 581 -11.29 -5.52 -23.79
CA THR A 581 -11.64 -5.99 -22.43
C THR A 581 -11.29 -4.96 -21.37
N ALA A 582 -10.07 -4.41 -21.39
CA ALA A 582 -9.66 -3.38 -20.44
C ALA A 582 -10.51 -2.10 -20.58
N TRP A 583 -10.83 -1.69 -21.80
CA TRP A 583 -11.66 -0.53 -22.08
C TRP A 583 -13.08 -0.73 -21.53
N PHE A 584 -13.76 -1.83 -21.86
CA PHE A 584 -15.12 -2.08 -21.36
C PHE A 584 -15.15 -2.22 -19.84
N LEU A 585 -14.20 -2.96 -19.24
CA LEU A 585 -14.07 -3.15 -17.80
C LEU A 585 -14.02 -1.83 -17.02
N GLU A 586 -13.34 -0.82 -17.56
CA GLU A 586 -13.17 0.48 -16.90
C GLU A 586 -14.48 1.28 -16.80
N PHE A 587 -15.53 0.91 -17.56
CA PHE A 587 -16.89 1.46 -17.44
C PHE A 587 -17.84 0.60 -16.59
N VAL A 588 -17.50 -0.66 -16.29
CA VAL A 588 -18.41 -1.57 -15.58
C VAL A 588 -18.35 -1.33 -14.06
N PRO A 589 -19.50 -1.12 -13.39
CA PRO A 589 -19.57 -0.98 -11.94
C PRO A 589 -19.01 -2.21 -11.19
N THR A 590 -18.51 -2.05 -9.97
CA THR A 590 -17.98 -3.18 -9.18
C THR A 590 -19.03 -4.27 -8.91
N ALA A 591 -20.28 -3.87 -8.67
CA ALA A 591 -21.39 -4.81 -8.50
C ALA A 591 -21.68 -5.56 -9.82
N ASN A 592 -21.67 -6.89 -9.78
CA ASN A 592 -21.93 -7.79 -10.92
C ASN A 592 -20.95 -7.65 -12.10
N ARG A 593 -19.75 -7.09 -11.87
CA ARG A 593 -18.68 -6.97 -12.88
C ARG A 593 -18.39 -8.29 -13.60
N GLY A 594 -18.23 -9.38 -12.84
CA GLY A 594 -17.96 -10.72 -13.38
C GLY A 594 -19.03 -11.18 -14.38
N ALA A 595 -20.31 -10.97 -14.05
CA ALA A 595 -21.42 -11.30 -14.94
C ALA A 595 -21.39 -10.49 -16.25
N TRP A 596 -21.20 -9.17 -16.18
CA TRP A 596 -21.14 -8.32 -17.39
C TRP A 596 -19.92 -8.59 -18.26
N MET A 597 -18.77 -8.89 -17.66
CA MET A 597 -17.58 -9.32 -18.41
C MET A 597 -17.78 -10.69 -19.05
N THR A 598 -18.58 -11.57 -18.45
CA THR A 598 -18.97 -12.85 -19.07
C THR A 598 -19.93 -12.65 -20.25
N VAL A 599 -20.89 -11.71 -20.14
CA VAL A 599 -21.75 -11.31 -21.27
C VAL A 599 -20.93 -10.69 -22.39
N PHE A 600 -19.96 -9.84 -22.08
CA PHE A 600 -19.01 -9.30 -23.06
C PHE A 600 -18.23 -10.42 -23.77
N ALA A 601 -17.78 -11.41 -23.02
CA ALA A 601 -17.07 -12.56 -23.58
C ALA A 601 -17.92 -13.41 -24.52
N SER A 602 -19.26 -13.39 -24.40
CA SER A 602 -20.15 -14.15 -25.28
C SER A 602 -20.06 -13.72 -26.75
N PHE A 603 -19.63 -12.49 -27.03
CA PHE A 603 -19.40 -12.01 -28.39
C PHE A 603 -18.29 -12.78 -29.11
N TRP A 604 -17.32 -13.33 -28.39
CA TRP A 604 -16.33 -14.24 -28.98
C TRP A 604 -16.99 -15.48 -29.57
N THR A 605 -17.87 -16.11 -28.79
CA THR A 605 -18.62 -17.30 -29.22
C THR A 605 -19.58 -17.00 -30.37
N ILE A 606 -20.18 -15.81 -30.38
CA ILE A 606 -20.97 -15.35 -31.54
C ILE A 606 -20.08 -15.32 -32.79
N GLY A 607 -18.86 -14.77 -32.69
CA GLY A 607 -17.93 -14.70 -33.81
C GLY A 607 -17.44 -16.07 -34.29
N THR A 608 -17.11 -17.00 -33.39
CA THR A 608 -16.66 -18.36 -33.78
C THR A 608 -17.77 -19.15 -34.48
N ILE A 609 -19.00 -19.10 -33.96
CA ILE A 609 -20.18 -19.74 -34.57
C ILE A 609 -20.50 -19.09 -35.91
N PHE A 610 -20.48 -17.76 -35.98
CA PHE A 610 -20.77 -17.03 -37.21
C PHE A 610 -19.74 -17.32 -38.31
N GLU A 611 -18.44 -17.37 -37.98
CA GLU A 611 -17.39 -17.74 -38.93
C GLU A 611 -17.54 -19.20 -39.41
N ALA A 612 -17.84 -20.15 -38.52
CA ALA A 612 -18.06 -21.54 -38.91
C ALA A 612 -19.28 -21.69 -39.83
N ALA A 613 -20.38 -20.97 -39.55
CA ALA A 613 -21.55 -20.93 -40.41
C ALA A 613 -21.24 -20.27 -41.77
N LEU A 614 -20.48 -19.19 -41.77
CA LEU A 614 -20.04 -18.50 -42.97
C LEU A 614 -19.15 -19.41 -43.82
N ALA A 615 -18.21 -20.13 -43.21
CA ALA A 615 -17.37 -21.12 -43.88
C ALA A 615 -18.20 -22.23 -44.52
N TRP A 616 -19.22 -22.76 -43.83
CA TRP A 616 -20.11 -23.79 -44.37
C TRP A 616 -20.85 -23.33 -45.64
N ILE A 617 -21.27 -22.06 -45.71
CA ILE A 617 -22.02 -21.50 -46.84
C ILE A 617 -21.11 -21.03 -47.99
N VAL A 618 -20.00 -20.36 -47.64
CA VAL A 618 -19.15 -19.63 -48.61
C VAL A 618 -18.08 -20.53 -49.21
N MET A 619 -17.48 -21.44 -48.43
CA MET A 619 -16.37 -22.29 -48.92
C MET A 619 -16.75 -23.18 -50.12
N PRO A 620 -17.93 -23.85 -50.14
CA PRO A 620 -18.30 -24.69 -51.27
C PRO A 620 -18.61 -23.92 -52.55
N ASN A 621 -19.07 -22.66 -52.43
CA ASN A 621 -19.63 -21.89 -53.55
C ASN A 621 -18.66 -20.84 -54.11
N PHE A 622 -17.94 -20.14 -53.23
CA PHE A 622 -17.14 -18.96 -53.57
C PHE A 622 -15.65 -19.11 -53.20
N GLY A 623 -15.29 -20.11 -52.39
CA GLY A 623 -13.91 -20.39 -52.00
C GLY A 623 -13.35 -19.51 -50.88
N TRP A 624 -12.11 -19.77 -50.47
CA TRP A 624 -11.51 -19.20 -49.26
C TRP A 624 -11.24 -17.70 -49.35
N ARG A 625 -11.03 -17.13 -50.55
CA ARG A 625 -10.79 -15.69 -50.72
C ARG A 625 -11.99 -14.85 -50.27
N TRP A 626 -13.20 -15.29 -50.61
CA TRP A 626 -14.44 -14.62 -50.19
C TRP A 626 -14.69 -14.78 -48.70
N LEU A 627 -14.35 -15.94 -48.12
CA LEU A 627 -14.40 -16.14 -46.68
C LEU A 627 -13.53 -15.09 -45.97
N VAL A 628 -12.24 -15.00 -46.34
CA VAL A 628 -11.30 -14.02 -45.77
C VAL A 628 -11.77 -12.57 -45.93
N ALA A 629 -12.33 -12.21 -47.09
CA ALA A 629 -12.85 -10.86 -47.31
C ALA A 629 -14.04 -10.55 -46.40
N LEU A 630 -15.00 -11.47 -46.28
CA LEU A 630 -16.20 -11.29 -45.46
C LEU A 630 -15.88 -11.27 -43.95
N SER A 631 -14.89 -12.05 -43.50
CA SER A 631 -14.48 -12.08 -42.10
C SER A 631 -13.82 -10.79 -41.61
N SER A 632 -13.28 -9.98 -42.52
CA SER A 632 -12.79 -8.63 -42.19
C SER A 632 -13.92 -7.61 -41.91
N GLY A 633 -15.16 -7.94 -42.27
CA GLY A 633 -16.33 -7.05 -42.21
C GLY A 633 -16.59 -6.41 -40.84
N PRO A 634 -16.65 -7.17 -39.74
CA PRO A 634 -16.85 -6.60 -38.41
C PRO A 634 -15.76 -5.59 -37.99
N SER A 635 -14.51 -5.77 -38.42
CA SER A 635 -13.44 -4.78 -38.17
C SER A 635 -13.73 -3.43 -38.84
N PHE A 636 -14.31 -3.44 -40.04
CA PHE A 636 -14.77 -2.21 -40.71
C PHE A 636 -15.95 -1.55 -40.00
N ILE A 637 -16.84 -2.34 -39.39
CA ILE A 637 -17.95 -1.81 -38.59
C ILE A 637 -17.42 -1.07 -37.35
N VAL A 638 -16.40 -1.61 -36.68
CA VAL A 638 -15.73 -0.94 -35.55
C VAL A 638 -15.12 0.40 -35.96
N LEU A 639 -14.51 0.47 -37.16
CA LEU A 639 -13.96 1.71 -37.72
C LEU A 639 -15.06 2.71 -38.08
N LEU A 640 -16.16 2.25 -38.67
CA LEU A 640 -17.29 3.10 -39.06
C LEU A 640 -17.90 3.82 -37.84
N PHE A 641 -18.04 3.11 -36.72
CA PHE A 641 -18.60 3.66 -35.48
C PHE A 641 -17.56 4.21 -34.50
N TYR A 642 -16.28 4.30 -34.89
CA TYR A 642 -15.19 4.78 -34.04
C TYR A 642 -15.45 6.16 -33.41
N GLY A 643 -16.07 7.09 -34.17
CA GLY A 643 -16.37 8.44 -33.69
C GLY A 643 -17.29 8.48 -32.46
N LEU A 644 -18.09 7.43 -32.24
CA LEU A 644 -19.00 7.32 -31.11
C LEU A 644 -18.32 6.79 -29.83
N SER A 645 -17.14 6.17 -29.94
CA SER A 645 -16.43 5.59 -28.80
C SER A 645 -15.83 6.68 -27.90
N PRO A 646 -16.13 6.68 -26.58
CA PRO A 646 -15.44 7.53 -25.61
C PRO A 646 -14.06 6.99 -25.23
N GLU A 647 -13.21 7.86 -24.70
CA GLU A 647 -12.02 7.44 -23.96
C GLU A 647 -12.42 6.97 -22.55
N SER A 648 -11.61 6.13 -21.92
CA SER A 648 -11.92 5.64 -20.58
C SER A 648 -11.83 6.76 -19.52
N PRO A 649 -12.88 6.95 -18.67
CA PRO A 649 -12.84 7.87 -17.55
C PRO A 649 -11.73 7.55 -16.54
N ARG A 650 -11.43 6.26 -16.30
CA ARG A 650 -10.32 5.84 -15.43
C ARG A 650 -8.96 6.22 -16.00
N PHE A 651 -8.76 6.01 -17.30
CA PHE A 651 -7.52 6.41 -17.97
C PHE A 651 -7.33 7.93 -17.91
N LEU A 652 -8.37 8.71 -18.17
CA LEU A 652 -8.31 10.17 -18.10
C LEU A 652 -8.02 10.66 -16.67
N SER A 653 -8.66 10.05 -15.67
CA SER A 653 -8.43 10.34 -14.25
C SER A 653 -6.98 10.07 -13.83
N THR A 654 -6.41 8.90 -14.21
CA THR A 654 -5.00 8.58 -13.91
C THR A 654 -3.98 9.47 -14.62
N LYS A 655 -4.36 10.14 -15.72
CA LYS A 655 -3.54 11.14 -16.43
C LYS A 655 -3.77 12.58 -15.92
N GLY A 656 -4.60 12.79 -14.91
CA GLY A 656 -4.92 14.11 -14.37
C GLY A 656 -5.89 14.94 -15.23
N ARG A 657 -6.54 14.34 -16.24
CA ARG A 657 -7.51 15.01 -17.14
C ARG A 657 -8.93 14.85 -16.59
N ILE A 658 -9.19 15.46 -15.43
CA ILE A 658 -10.44 15.28 -14.66
C ILE A 658 -11.66 15.87 -15.37
N ASP A 659 -11.52 17.03 -16.02
CA ASP A 659 -12.61 17.68 -16.75
C ASP A 659 -13.13 16.85 -17.93
N GLU A 660 -12.23 16.14 -18.60
CA GLU A 660 -12.63 15.24 -19.68
C GLU A 660 -13.30 13.97 -19.12
N ALA A 661 -12.80 13.45 -17.99
CA ALA A 661 -13.41 12.32 -17.32
C ALA A 661 -14.84 12.64 -16.83
N SER A 662 -15.04 13.81 -16.23
CA SER A 662 -16.37 14.27 -15.79
C SER A 662 -17.33 14.46 -16.96
N SER A 663 -16.89 15.06 -18.07
CA SER A 663 -17.72 15.23 -19.28
C SER A 663 -18.21 13.89 -19.86
N ILE A 664 -17.40 12.84 -19.78
CA ILE A 664 -17.80 11.50 -20.23
C ILE A 664 -18.79 10.89 -19.25
N LEU A 665 -18.59 11.05 -17.94
CA LEU A 665 -19.53 10.58 -16.93
C LEU A 665 -20.89 11.30 -17.02
N GLU A 666 -20.89 12.61 -17.28
CA GLU A 666 -22.11 13.40 -17.56
C GLU A 666 -22.84 12.88 -18.80
N LYS A 667 -22.10 12.56 -19.86
CA LYS A 667 -22.67 11.94 -21.06
C LYS A 667 -23.26 10.55 -20.77
N VAL A 668 -22.60 9.74 -19.94
CA VAL A 668 -23.10 8.41 -19.55
C VAL A 668 -24.38 8.55 -18.70
N ALA A 669 -24.37 9.45 -17.72
CA ALA A 669 -25.48 9.71 -16.81
C ALA A 669 -26.72 10.26 -17.55
N SER A 670 -26.52 11.23 -18.45
CA SER A 670 -27.61 11.80 -19.26
C SER A 670 -28.28 10.78 -20.18
N VAL A 671 -27.51 9.89 -20.83
CA VAL A 671 -28.07 8.83 -21.69
C VAL A 671 -28.76 7.73 -20.88
N ASN A 672 -28.23 7.41 -19.69
CA ASN A 672 -28.86 6.42 -18.80
C ASN A 672 -30.08 6.98 -18.06
N GLY A 673 -30.25 8.31 -18.00
CA GLY A 673 -31.31 8.96 -17.24
C GLY A 673 -31.09 8.88 -15.74
N THR A 674 -29.85 8.71 -15.29
CA THR A 674 -29.47 8.63 -13.88
C THR A 674 -28.76 9.90 -13.44
N PRO A 675 -29.01 10.42 -12.23
CA PRO A 675 -28.28 11.58 -11.74
C PRO A 675 -26.84 11.19 -11.40
N LEU A 676 -25.88 12.06 -11.74
CA LEU A 676 -24.54 11.97 -11.17
C LEU A 676 -24.61 12.25 -9.66
N PRO A 677 -23.69 11.69 -8.86
CA PRO A 677 -23.51 12.15 -7.50
C PRO A 677 -23.28 13.66 -7.54
N ILE A 678 -23.93 14.38 -6.62
CA ILE A 678 -23.74 15.83 -6.54
C ILE A 678 -22.26 16.00 -6.23
N GLY A 679 -21.54 16.82 -7.03
CA GLY A 679 -20.16 17.10 -6.69
C GLY A 679 -19.10 17.29 -7.77
N THR A 680 -17.85 17.47 -7.33
CA THR A 680 -16.66 17.47 -8.20
C THR A 680 -15.94 16.13 -8.14
N LEU A 681 -15.66 15.54 -9.31
CA LEU A 681 -14.89 14.31 -9.44
C LEU A 681 -13.45 14.53 -8.93
N VAL A 682 -12.98 13.69 -8.01
CA VAL A 682 -11.57 13.70 -7.57
C VAL A 682 -10.88 12.41 -8.00
N SER A 683 -9.66 12.52 -8.52
CA SER A 683 -8.81 11.36 -8.79
C SER A 683 -8.16 10.84 -7.52
N ASP A 684 -8.00 9.52 -7.40
CA ASP A 684 -7.19 8.87 -6.36
C ASP A 684 -5.68 9.26 -6.41
N ARG A 685 -5.29 10.11 -7.36
CA ARG A 685 -4.00 10.80 -7.33
C ARG A 685 -4.01 11.78 -6.17
N LYS A 686 -3.45 11.38 -5.02
CA LYS A 686 -2.95 12.33 -4.03
C LYS A 686 -2.03 13.32 -4.76
N ASP A 687 -2.44 14.57 -4.84
CA ASP A 687 -1.66 15.69 -5.36
C ASP A 687 -0.30 15.72 -4.65
N PHE A 688 0.74 15.31 -5.37
CA PHE A 688 2.14 15.41 -4.94
C PHE A 688 2.98 16.28 -5.87
N GLU A 689 2.36 17.09 -6.74
CA GLU A 689 3.12 17.91 -7.71
C GLU A 689 2.84 19.42 -7.69
N ASP A 690 1.90 19.94 -6.89
CA ASP A 690 1.71 21.39 -6.80
C ASP A 690 2.33 21.97 -5.52
N ASN A 691 3.64 22.21 -5.56
CA ASN A 691 4.32 23.38 -4.96
C ASN A 691 5.84 23.35 -5.19
N GLU A 692 6.27 23.41 -6.45
CA GLU A 692 7.58 24.01 -6.80
C GLU A 692 7.36 25.21 -7.72
N PHE A 693 7.14 26.38 -7.12
CA PHE A 693 7.38 27.73 -7.68
C PHE A 693 7.33 28.66 -6.46
N THR A 694 8.29 29.48 -6.01
CA THR A 694 9.58 30.04 -6.46
C THR A 694 10.27 30.53 -5.17
N SER A 695 11.59 30.58 -4.97
CA SER A 695 12.61 31.30 -5.73
C SER A 695 14.00 31.03 -5.12
N SER A 696 15.01 30.82 -5.97
CA SER A 696 16.37 31.32 -5.76
C SER A 696 17.12 31.22 -7.08
N GLU A 697 17.53 32.38 -7.59
CA GLU A 697 18.41 32.57 -8.74
C GLU A 697 19.67 31.73 -8.60
N ASN A 698 19.90 30.80 -9.55
CA ASN A 698 21.20 30.35 -10.08
C ASN A 698 21.06 29.11 -10.99
N ALA A 699 20.03 29.07 -11.83
CA ALA A 699 19.81 27.94 -12.75
C ALA A 699 19.70 28.40 -14.21
N HIS A 700 20.73 29.09 -14.71
CA HIS A 700 20.86 29.36 -16.15
C HIS A 700 21.74 28.33 -16.89
N LEU A 701 22.09 27.20 -16.26
CA LEU A 701 22.99 26.20 -16.88
C LEU A 701 22.60 24.71 -16.71
N LEU A 702 21.38 24.39 -16.28
CA LEU A 702 20.90 23.00 -16.22
C LEU A 702 19.48 22.84 -16.81
N ASP A 703 19.22 23.48 -17.94
CA ASP A 703 18.01 23.26 -18.76
C ASP A 703 18.23 22.15 -19.80
N LYS A 704 18.74 20.99 -19.35
CA LYS A 704 18.82 19.78 -20.21
C LYS A 704 18.49 18.52 -19.42
N THR A 705 17.33 17.96 -19.77
CA THR A 705 17.00 16.51 -19.77
C THR A 705 16.41 15.88 -18.50
N TYR A 706 15.22 16.32 -18.08
CA TYR A 706 14.24 15.40 -17.47
C TYR A 706 12.87 15.48 -18.17
N ASN A 707 12.90 15.32 -19.50
CA ASN A 707 11.73 14.81 -20.20
C ASN A 707 11.54 13.36 -19.79
N CYS A 708 10.42 13.07 -19.13
CA CYS A 708 9.97 11.72 -18.81
C CYS A 708 9.82 10.93 -20.12
N LYS A 709 10.86 10.20 -20.51
CA LYS A 709 10.80 9.20 -21.58
C LYS A 709 9.94 8.05 -21.09
N ALA A 710 8.63 8.21 -21.25
CA ALA A 710 7.62 7.18 -21.13
C ALA A 710 7.80 6.15 -22.25
N SER A 711 8.66 5.17 -22.04
CA SER A 711 8.65 3.91 -22.83
C SER A 711 9.46 2.80 -22.14
N SER A 712 10.61 3.11 -21.53
CA SER A 712 11.50 2.10 -20.95
C SER A 712 11.32 1.83 -19.45
N SER A 713 10.63 2.71 -18.70
CA SER A 713 10.40 2.55 -17.26
C SER A 713 9.20 1.65 -16.91
N SER A 714 8.30 1.35 -17.86
CA SER A 714 7.12 0.49 -17.61
C SER A 714 7.48 -0.99 -17.47
N LEU A 715 8.49 -1.48 -18.19
CA LEU A 715 8.93 -2.89 -18.12
C LEU A 715 9.53 -3.26 -16.76
N LEU A 716 10.37 -2.39 -16.19
CA LEU A 716 11.04 -2.63 -14.90
C LEU A 716 10.05 -2.77 -13.74
N VAL A 717 8.90 -2.11 -13.82
CA VAL A 717 7.83 -2.18 -12.82
C VAL A 717 7.19 -3.59 -12.75
N HIS A 718 7.11 -4.30 -13.88
CA HIS A 718 6.59 -5.67 -13.93
C HIS A 718 7.52 -6.69 -13.25
N PHE A 719 8.82 -6.39 -13.16
CA PHE A 719 9.81 -7.22 -12.47
C PHE A 719 10.01 -6.82 -11.00
N SER A 720 9.13 -5.97 -10.45
CA SER A 720 9.19 -5.63 -9.03
C SER A 720 8.99 -6.87 -8.15
N PRO A 721 9.67 -6.97 -7.00
CA PRO A 721 9.61 -8.14 -6.12
C PRO A 721 8.19 -8.42 -5.60
N LYS A 722 7.29 -7.42 -5.61
CA LYS A 722 5.87 -7.55 -5.26
C LYS A 722 5.03 -8.27 -6.33
N LEU A 723 5.37 -8.14 -7.61
CA LEU A 723 4.55 -8.64 -8.73
C LEU A 723 5.17 -9.82 -9.49
N ILE A 724 6.48 -10.06 -9.35
CA ILE A 724 7.18 -11.06 -10.16
C ILE A 724 6.62 -12.48 -10.00
N ARG A 725 6.26 -12.89 -8.77
CA ARG A 725 5.66 -14.21 -8.51
C ARG A 725 4.31 -14.34 -9.21
N THR A 726 3.47 -13.32 -9.12
CA THR A 726 2.13 -13.29 -9.72
C THR A 726 2.21 -13.27 -11.24
N ASN A 727 3.13 -12.48 -11.80
CA ASN A 727 3.37 -12.40 -13.24
C ASN A 727 3.78 -13.75 -13.83
N LEU A 728 4.75 -14.43 -13.23
CA LEU A 728 5.20 -15.74 -13.71
C LEU A 728 4.06 -16.78 -13.74
N LEU A 729 3.21 -16.78 -12.71
CA LEU A 729 2.06 -17.71 -12.64
C LEU A 729 0.97 -17.36 -13.66
N ILE A 730 0.66 -16.07 -13.86
CA ILE A 730 -0.30 -15.63 -14.89
C ILE A 730 0.23 -15.92 -16.29
N TRP A 731 1.52 -15.72 -16.55
CA TRP A 731 2.14 -16.02 -17.84
C TRP A 731 2.04 -17.50 -18.18
N PHE A 732 2.30 -18.37 -17.19
CA PHE A 732 2.16 -19.81 -17.37
C PHE A 732 0.70 -20.22 -17.61
N LEU A 733 -0.24 -19.63 -16.86
CA LEU A 733 -1.67 -19.84 -17.08
C LEU A 733 -2.09 -19.46 -18.50
N TYR A 734 -1.67 -18.29 -19.00
CA TYR A 734 -1.99 -17.85 -20.36
C TYR A 734 -1.37 -18.76 -21.41
N PHE A 735 -0.12 -19.19 -21.21
CA PHE A 735 0.56 -20.14 -22.09
C PHE A 735 -0.23 -21.45 -22.21
N GLY A 736 -0.52 -22.10 -21.09
CA GLY A 736 -1.18 -23.40 -21.09
C GLY A 736 -2.65 -23.35 -21.52
N ASN A 737 -3.37 -22.28 -21.17
CA ASN A 737 -4.76 -22.09 -21.59
C ASN A 737 -4.87 -21.81 -23.09
N THR A 738 -3.99 -20.95 -23.62
CA THR A 738 -3.93 -20.65 -25.07
C THR A 738 -3.52 -21.88 -25.88
N PHE A 739 -2.52 -22.62 -25.39
CA PHE A 739 -2.09 -23.89 -25.97
C PHE A 739 -3.24 -24.90 -26.06
N SER A 740 -4.02 -25.03 -24.98
CA SER A 740 -5.11 -26.00 -24.88
C SER A 740 -6.34 -25.56 -25.69
N TYR A 741 -6.73 -24.29 -25.61
CA TYR A 741 -7.91 -23.75 -26.30
C TYR A 741 -7.76 -23.91 -27.81
N TYR A 742 -6.72 -23.31 -28.42
CA TYR A 742 -6.49 -23.42 -29.86
C TYR A 742 -6.12 -24.85 -30.28
N GLY A 743 -5.52 -25.64 -29.39
CA GLY A 743 -5.19 -27.04 -29.63
C GLY A 743 -6.41 -27.91 -29.85
N ILE A 744 -7.44 -27.74 -29.02
CA ILE A 744 -8.69 -28.46 -29.19
C ILE A 744 -9.39 -28.05 -30.50
N ILE A 745 -9.34 -26.78 -30.90
CA ILE A 745 -9.89 -26.33 -32.21
C ILE A 745 -9.20 -27.04 -33.38
N LEU A 746 -7.86 -27.06 -33.38
CA LEU A 746 -7.09 -27.68 -34.45
C LEU A 746 -7.22 -29.21 -34.44
N LEU A 747 -7.29 -29.83 -33.25
CA LEU A 747 -7.56 -31.25 -33.10
C LEU A 747 -8.91 -31.62 -33.74
N THR A 748 -9.96 -30.81 -33.56
CA THR A 748 -11.24 -31.04 -34.24
C THR A 748 -11.07 -31.10 -35.75
N SER A 749 -10.40 -30.12 -36.36
CA SER A 749 -10.22 -30.13 -37.83
C SER A 749 -9.39 -31.32 -38.31
N GLU A 750 -8.30 -31.67 -37.62
CA GLU A 750 -7.41 -32.75 -38.08
C GLU A 750 -8.02 -34.14 -37.84
N LEU A 751 -8.70 -34.36 -36.71
CA LEU A 751 -9.40 -35.63 -36.42
C LEU A 751 -10.64 -35.83 -37.33
N SER A 752 -11.35 -34.75 -37.68
CA SER A 752 -12.55 -34.80 -38.56
C SER A 752 -12.23 -34.81 -40.05
N SER A 753 -11.06 -34.30 -40.48
CA SER A 753 -10.68 -34.24 -41.91
C SER A 753 -10.43 -35.61 -42.56
N GLY A 754 -10.46 -36.71 -41.80
CA GLY A 754 -10.25 -38.07 -42.31
C GLY A 754 -8.80 -38.42 -42.64
N GLU A 755 -7.86 -37.47 -42.55
CA GLU A 755 -6.40 -37.71 -42.65
C GLU A 755 -5.87 -38.57 -41.47
N SER A 756 -6.68 -38.79 -40.44
CA SER A 756 -6.39 -39.64 -39.28
C SER A 756 -6.39 -41.14 -39.56
N LYS A 757 -6.88 -41.60 -40.73
CA LYS A 757 -6.83 -43.01 -41.12
C LYS A 757 -5.43 -43.36 -41.65
N CYS A 758 -4.51 -43.63 -40.71
CA CYS A 758 -3.20 -44.22 -41.00
C CYS A 758 -3.33 -45.71 -41.40
N THR A 759 -4.10 -45.99 -42.45
CA THR A 759 -4.20 -47.32 -43.06
C THR A 759 -3.91 -47.20 -44.56
N GLU A 760 -3.09 -48.10 -45.07
CA GLU A 760 -2.58 -48.10 -46.45
C GLU A 760 -3.68 -47.94 -47.52
N ILE A 761 -3.37 -47.07 -48.50
CA ILE A 761 -3.85 -47.05 -49.89
C ILE A 761 -5.37 -47.16 -50.06
N THR A 762 -6.02 -46.03 -50.38
CA THR A 762 -7.17 -46.06 -51.31
C THR A 762 -7.21 -44.83 -52.21
N LEU A 763 -7.23 -45.14 -53.50
CA LEU A 763 -7.39 -44.25 -54.64
C LEU A 763 -8.60 -43.32 -54.50
N HIS A 764 -8.39 -42.07 -54.94
CA HIS A 764 -9.36 -41.07 -55.37
C HIS A 764 -10.82 -41.54 -55.50
N LEU A 765 -11.63 -41.37 -54.45
CA LEU A 765 -13.06 -41.09 -54.59
C LEU A 765 -13.39 -39.83 -53.80
N GLY A 766 -13.35 -38.70 -54.51
CA GLY A 766 -13.68 -37.39 -53.99
C GLY A 766 -15.18 -37.13 -53.83
N LYS A 767 -15.42 -35.97 -53.21
CA LYS A 767 -16.62 -35.10 -53.24
C LYS A 767 -17.56 -35.02 -52.04
N ASN A 768 -17.55 -35.96 -51.07
CA ASN A 768 -18.43 -35.86 -49.87
C ASN A 768 -17.71 -35.54 -48.54
N GLN A 769 -16.38 -35.48 -48.50
CA GLN A 769 -15.60 -35.39 -47.25
C GLN A 769 -15.42 -33.96 -46.70
N ASN A 770 -15.56 -32.91 -47.53
CA ASN A 770 -15.34 -31.54 -47.04
C ASN A 770 -16.54 -30.99 -46.25
N ALA A 771 -17.74 -31.56 -46.43
CA ALA A 771 -18.94 -31.07 -45.73
C ALA A 771 -18.94 -31.43 -44.24
N SER A 772 -18.36 -32.58 -43.84
CA SER A 772 -18.29 -32.98 -42.43
C SER A 772 -17.40 -32.06 -41.61
N LEU A 773 -16.27 -31.60 -42.16
CA LEU A 773 -15.33 -30.72 -41.44
C LEU A 773 -16.00 -29.41 -40.99
N TYR A 774 -16.74 -28.73 -41.87
CA TYR A 774 -17.41 -27.47 -41.50
C TYR A 774 -18.51 -27.70 -40.46
N ILE A 775 -19.24 -28.82 -40.58
CA ILE A 775 -20.30 -29.20 -39.64
C ILE A 775 -19.73 -29.57 -38.26
N ASP A 776 -18.65 -30.34 -38.19
CA ASP A 776 -18.02 -30.74 -36.93
C ASP A 776 -17.41 -29.53 -36.21
N VAL A 777 -16.79 -28.63 -36.97
CA VAL A 777 -16.27 -27.37 -36.42
C VAL A 777 -17.41 -26.46 -35.94
N PHE A 778 -18.53 -26.41 -36.65
CA PHE A 778 -19.72 -25.69 -36.21
C PHE A 778 -20.32 -26.29 -34.92
N ILE A 779 -20.51 -27.61 -34.86
CA ILE A 779 -21.02 -28.33 -33.69
C ILE A 779 -20.10 -28.12 -32.48
N THR A 780 -18.80 -28.28 -32.65
CA THR A 780 -17.85 -28.07 -31.55
C THR A 780 -17.75 -26.60 -31.15
N SER A 781 -17.97 -25.64 -32.04
CA SER A 781 -18.03 -24.21 -31.67
C SER A 781 -19.26 -23.88 -30.81
N LEU A 782 -20.38 -24.60 -30.97
CA LEU A 782 -21.53 -24.50 -30.06
C LEU A 782 -21.20 -24.91 -28.62
N ALA A 783 -20.11 -25.66 -28.39
CA ALA A 783 -19.65 -26.03 -27.05
C ALA A 783 -19.24 -24.84 -26.18
N GLU A 784 -18.92 -23.70 -26.78
CA GLU A 784 -18.55 -22.50 -26.02
C GLU A 784 -19.77 -21.90 -25.30
N VAL A 785 -20.99 -22.09 -25.83
CA VAL A 785 -22.23 -21.60 -25.22
C VAL A 785 -22.48 -22.20 -23.82
N PRO A 786 -22.50 -23.55 -23.63
CA PRO A 786 -22.59 -24.12 -22.29
C PRO A 786 -21.39 -23.73 -21.43
N GLY A 787 -20.20 -23.51 -22.01
CA GLY A 787 -19.02 -23.07 -21.29
C GLY A 787 -19.21 -21.69 -20.65
N LEU A 788 -19.77 -20.74 -21.41
CA LEU A 788 -20.12 -19.40 -20.93
C LEU A 788 -21.17 -19.45 -19.82
N ILE A 789 -22.21 -20.28 -19.96
CA ILE A 789 -23.26 -20.44 -18.94
C ILE A 789 -22.65 -21.00 -17.65
N ILE A 790 -21.79 -22.03 -17.75
CA ILE A 790 -21.10 -22.63 -16.61
C ILE A 790 -20.20 -21.59 -15.93
N ALA A 791 -19.41 -20.83 -16.71
CA ALA A 791 -18.57 -19.76 -16.17
C ALA A 791 -19.42 -18.72 -15.42
N ALA A 792 -20.49 -18.21 -16.03
CA ALA A 792 -21.36 -17.20 -15.41
C ALA A 792 -21.97 -17.68 -14.07
N LEU A 793 -22.41 -18.94 -13.99
CA LEU A 793 -23.05 -19.49 -12.79
C LEU A 793 -22.06 -19.80 -11.66
N ILE A 794 -20.84 -20.23 -12.00
CA ILE A 794 -19.88 -20.74 -11.03
C ILE A 794 -18.93 -19.65 -10.51
N VAL A 795 -18.51 -18.70 -11.35
CA VAL A 795 -17.44 -17.73 -11.04
C VAL A 795 -17.75 -16.85 -9.84
N ASP A 796 -18.98 -16.37 -9.72
CA ASP A 796 -19.39 -15.51 -8.62
C ASP A 796 -19.71 -16.29 -7.33
N ARG A 797 -20.02 -17.59 -7.43
CA ARG A 797 -20.34 -18.46 -6.28
C ARG A 797 -19.11 -19.11 -5.64
N LEU A 798 -18.21 -19.66 -6.46
CA LEU A 798 -17.04 -20.41 -6.00
C LEU A 798 -15.74 -19.58 -5.96
N GLY A 799 -15.77 -18.35 -6.47
CA GLY A 799 -14.57 -17.55 -6.68
C GLY A 799 -13.85 -17.85 -8.00
N ARG A 800 -12.91 -17.01 -8.39
CA ARG A 800 -12.24 -17.05 -9.69
C ARG A 800 -11.19 -18.17 -9.73
N LYS A 801 -10.43 -18.39 -8.65
CA LYS A 801 -9.39 -19.44 -8.66
C LYS A 801 -9.97 -20.84 -8.70
N LEU A 802 -10.90 -21.14 -7.79
CA LEU A 802 -11.45 -22.49 -7.64
C LEU A 802 -12.26 -22.91 -8.88
N SER A 803 -13.01 -21.97 -9.48
CA SER A 803 -13.74 -22.22 -10.72
C SER A 803 -12.83 -22.63 -11.87
N MET A 804 -11.72 -21.91 -12.11
CA MET A 804 -10.75 -22.26 -13.16
C MET A 804 -10.10 -23.63 -12.94
N VAL A 805 -9.77 -24.00 -11.69
CA VAL A 805 -9.17 -25.31 -11.37
C VAL A 805 -10.15 -26.44 -11.66
N ILE A 806 -11.41 -26.32 -11.24
CA ILE A 806 -12.43 -27.34 -11.48
C ILE A 806 -12.65 -27.54 -12.98
N MET A 807 -12.76 -26.46 -13.74
CA MET A 807 -12.97 -26.52 -15.19
C MET A 807 -11.80 -27.16 -15.92
N PHE A 808 -10.55 -26.84 -15.58
CA PHE A 808 -9.39 -27.52 -16.18
C PHE A 808 -9.31 -29.01 -15.85
N VAL A 809 -9.61 -29.41 -14.62
CA VAL A 809 -9.63 -30.83 -14.23
C VAL A 809 -10.70 -31.58 -15.02
N LEU A 810 -11.91 -31.02 -15.16
CA LEU A 810 -12.99 -31.61 -15.96
C LEU A 810 -12.61 -31.72 -17.45
N ALA A 811 -11.95 -30.69 -18.01
CA ALA A 811 -11.42 -30.74 -19.37
C ALA A 811 -10.41 -31.89 -19.55
N SER A 812 -9.48 -32.06 -18.60
CA SER A 812 -8.48 -33.13 -18.65
C SER A 812 -9.11 -34.52 -18.58
N ILE A 813 -10.18 -34.71 -17.80
CA ILE A 813 -10.91 -35.97 -17.70
C ILE A 813 -11.57 -36.32 -19.04
N LEU A 814 -12.16 -35.34 -19.73
CA LEU A 814 -12.83 -35.55 -21.01
C LEU A 814 -11.87 -35.78 -22.19
N LEU A 815 -10.61 -35.34 -22.08
CA LEU A 815 -9.57 -35.65 -23.06
C LEU A 815 -8.94 -37.04 -22.87
N LEU A 816 -9.15 -37.70 -21.73
CA LEU A 816 -8.53 -38.99 -21.42
C LEU A 816 -8.95 -40.13 -22.36
N PRO A 817 -10.23 -40.27 -22.75
CA PRO A 817 -10.64 -41.34 -23.68
C PRO A 817 -10.11 -41.17 -25.12
N LEU A 818 -9.62 -39.97 -25.51
CA LEU A 818 -8.99 -39.72 -26.81
C LEU A 818 -7.58 -40.29 -26.95
N LEU A 819 -7.00 -40.86 -25.89
CA LEU A 819 -5.72 -41.58 -25.94
C LEU A 819 -5.77 -42.81 -26.87
N ILE A 820 -6.96 -43.37 -27.04
CA ILE A 820 -7.27 -44.51 -27.91
C ILE A 820 -8.15 -43.99 -29.05
N HIS A 821 -8.04 -44.60 -30.23
CA HIS A 821 -8.89 -44.25 -31.37
C HIS A 821 -10.36 -44.54 -31.05
N GLN A 822 -11.24 -43.56 -31.23
CA GLN A 822 -12.68 -43.63 -30.95
C GLN A 822 -13.50 -43.43 -32.23
N ASN A 823 -14.78 -43.76 -32.20
CA ASN A 823 -15.70 -43.46 -33.31
C ASN A 823 -15.84 -41.93 -33.53
N GLU A 824 -16.16 -41.51 -34.75
CA GLU A 824 -16.34 -40.09 -35.14
C GLU A 824 -17.35 -39.32 -34.25
N ILE A 825 -18.44 -39.98 -33.84
CA ILE A 825 -19.44 -39.39 -32.93
C ILE A 825 -18.86 -39.17 -31.53
N TRP A 826 -18.11 -40.15 -31.00
CA TRP A 826 -17.51 -40.07 -29.67
C TRP A 826 -16.36 -39.09 -29.60
N THR A 827 -15.51 -39.03 -30.64
CA THR A 827 -14.44 -38.03 -30.74
C THR A 827 -15.02 -36.61 -30.75
N THR A 828 -16.04 -36.36 -31.57
CA THR A 828 -16.72 -35.06 -31.62
C THR A 828 -17.38 -34.69 -30.29
N ALA A 829 -18.07 -35.63 -29.64
CA ALA A 829 -18.72 -35.40 -28.34
C ALA A 829 -17.72 -35.11 -27.21
N LEU A 830 -16.59 -35.82 -27.16
CA LEU A 830 -15.55 -35.61 -26.15
C LEU A 830 -14.79 -34.29 -26.39
N LEU A 831 -14.52 -33.93 -27.65
CA LEU A 831 -13.95 -32.62 -28.00
C LEU A 831 -14.91 -31.46 -27.69
N PHE A 832 -16.22 -31.65 -27.91
CA PHE A 832 -17.25 -30.70 -27.49
C PHE A 832 -17.19 -30.48 -25.98
N GLY A 833 -17.20 -31.56 -25.19
CA GLY A 833 -17.11 -31.45 -23.73
C GLY A 833 -15.80 -30.81 -23.25
N ALA A 834 -14.66 -31.20 -23.80
CA ALA A 834 -13.37 -30.60 -23.45
C ALA A 834 -13.31 -29.10 -23.81
N ARG A 835 -13.82 -28.72 -24.98
CA ARG A 835 -13.89 -27.32 -25.44
C ARG A 835 -14.79 -26.48 -24.54
N THR A 836 -15.90 -27.04 -24.06
CA THR A 836 -16.81 -26.37 -23.11
C THR A 836 -16.05 -25.86 -21.89
N PHE A 837 -15.25 -26.70 -21.24
CA PHE A 837 -14.55 -26.31 -20.01
C PHE A 837 -13.30 -25.47 -20.26
N VAL A 838 -12.54 -25.74 -21.32
CA VAL A 838 -11.34 -24.92 -21.64
C VAL A 838 -11.74 -23.51 -22.06
N SER A 839 -12.79 -23.36 -22.88
CA SER A 839 -13.31 -22.02 -23.24
C SER A 839 -13.84 -21.27 -22.02
N ALA A 840 -14.55 -21.94 -21.11
CA ALA A 840 -15.00 -21.37 -19.85
C ALA A 840 -13.82 -20.85 -19.01
N THR A 841 -12.72 -21.61 -18.89
CA THR A 841 -11.51 -21.14 -18.22
C THR A 841 -10.84 -19.98 -18.94
N PHE A 842 -10.82 -19.97 -20.27
CA PHE A 842 -10.31 -18.84 -21.07
C PHE A 842 -11.05 -17.55 -20.77
N VAL A 843 -12.38 -17.58 -20.72
CA VAL A 843 -13.20 -16.42 -20.39
C VAL A 843 -12.86 -15.88 -19.00
N VAL A 844 -12.79 -16.75 -17.99
CA VAL A 844 -12.50 -16.34 -16.61
C VAL A 844 -11.08 -15.79 -16.47
N ALA A 845 -10.08 -16.46 -17.06
CA ALA A 845 -8.69 -16.04 -16.97
C ALA A 845 -8.42 -14.73 -17.73
N ALA A 846 -8.98 -14.59 -18.94
CA ALA A 846 -8.67 -13.49 -19.85
C ALA A 846 -9.53 -12.24 -19.63
N CYS A 847 -10.82 -12.41 -19.35
CA CYS A 847 -11.76 -11.28 -19.27
C CYS A 847 -11.94 -10.74 -17.85
N ILE A 848 -11.69 -11.59 -16.84
CA ILE A 848 -12.01 -11.29 -15.44
C ILE A 848 -10.72 -11.24 -14.62
N TYR A 849 -10.04 -12.39 -14.46
CA TYR A 849 -8.95 -12.53 -13.49
C TYR A 849 -7.73 -11.65 -13.82
N ALA A 850 -7.17 -11.72 -15.04
CA ALA A 850 -5.97 -10.95 -15.34
C ALA A 850 -6.19 -9.42 -15.32
N PRO A 851 -7.28 -8.87 -15.90
CA PRO A 851 -7.57 -7.44 -15.79
C PRO A 851 -7.83 -6.96 -14.35
N GLU A 852 -8.38 -7.82 -13.48
CA GLU A 852 -8.59 -7.52 -12.06
C GLU A 852 -7.29 -7.53 -11.24
N VAL A 853 -6.31 -8.36 -11.61
CA VAL A 853 -5.01 -8.44 -10.90
C VAL A 853 -4.12 -7.23 -11.17
N TYR A 854 -4.15 -6.69 -12.39
CA TYR A 854 -3.28 -5.57 -12.76
C TYR A 854 -3.90 -4.20 -12.47
N PRO A 855 -3.13 -3.26 -11.89
CA PRO A 855 -3.63 -1.92 -11.64
C PRO A 855 -3.80 -1.14 -12.94
N THR A 856 -4.75 -0.20 -12.95
CA THR A 856 -5.21 0.52 -14.16
C THR A 856 -4.08 1.14 -14.98
N ASN A 857 -3.03 1.64 -14.32
CA ASN A 857 -1.88 2.30 -14.95
C ASN A 857 -0.98 1.38 -15.79
N ILE A 858 -0.97 0.07 -15.52
CA ILE A 858 -0.19 -0.94 -16.26
C ILE A 858 -1.05 -2.10 -16.75
N ARG A 859 -2.38 -2.01 -16.64
CA ARG A 859 -3.31 -3.12 -16.90
C ARG A 859 -3.19 -3.62 -18.33
N ALA A 860 -3.27 -2.73 -19.32
CA ALA A 860 -3.22 -3.14 -20.71
C ALA A 860 -1.86 -3.74 -21.08
N THR A 861 -0.77 -3.18 -20.54
CA THR A 861 0.59 -3.71 -20.72
C THR A 861 0.78 -5.07 -20.04
N GLY A 862 0.32 -5.25 -18.79
CA GLY A 862 0.47 -6.48 -18.03
C GLY A 862 -0.32 -7.64 -18.64
N VAL A 863 -1.59 -7.40 -18.98
CA VAL A 863 -2.42 -8.37 -19.71
C VAL A 863 -1.86 -8.60 -21.12
N GLY A 864 -1.35 -7.56 -21.79
CA GLY A 864 -0.68 -7.66 -23.09
C GLY A 864 0.54 -8.57 -23.09
N ILE A 865 1.42 -8.47 -22.09
CA ILE A 865 2.60 -9.35 -21.92
C ILE A 865 2.16 -10.79 -21.62
N ALA A 866 1.19 -10.97 -20.72
CA ALA A 866 0.64 -12.30 -20.43
C ALA A 866 0.04 -12.96 -21.68
N SER A 867 -0.70 -12.17 -22.47
CA SER A 867 -1.28 -12.59 -23.75
C SER A 867 -0.19 -12.94 -24.77
N ALA A 868 0.87 -12.12 -24.89
CA ALA A 868 2.00 -12.37 -25.78
C ALA A 868 2.69 -13.71 -25.48
N ILE A 869 2.93 -14.01 -24.19
CA ILE A 869 3.46 -15.31 -23.76
C ILE A 869 2.45 -16.43 -24.02
N GLY A 870 1.16 -16.17 -23.83
CA GLY A 870 0.06 -17.03 -24.26
C GLY A 870 0.16 -17.43 -25.74
N LYS A 871 0.44 -16.46 -26.62
CA LYS A 871 0.58 -16.71 -28.06
C LYS A 871 1.79 -17.59 -28.41
N ILE A 872 2.83 -17.66 -27.58
CA ILE A 872 3.89 -18.68 -27.74
C ILE A 872 3.29 -20.09 -27.62
N GLY A 873 2.38 -20.32 -26.67
CA GLY A 873 1.61 -21.56 -26.57
C GLY A 873 0.77 -21.81 -27.82
N GLY A 874 0.11 -20.77 -28.35
CA GLY A 874 -0.59 -20.81 -29.64
C GLY A 874 0.30 -21.11 -30.85
N MET A 875 1.58 -20.72 -30.84
CA MET A 875 2.54 -21.03 -31.91
C MET A 875 3.01 -22.49 -31.88
N ILE A 876 3.24 -23.04 -30.68
CA ILE A 876 3.68 -24.43 -30.48
C ILE A 876 2.52 -25.40 -30.73
N CYS A 877 1.30 -24.98 -30.40
CA CYS A 877 0.09 -25.78 -30.52
C CYS A 877 -0.14 -26.42 -31.92
N PRO A 878 -0.12 -25.68 -33.05
CA PRO A 878 -0.24 -26.28 -34.38
C PRO A 878 0.85 -27.29 -34.70
N LEU A 879 2.08 -27.08 -34.22
CA LEU A 879 3.18 -28.02 -34.43
C LEU A 879 2.93 -29.35 -33.72
N VAL A 880 2.32 -29.30 -32.53
CA VAL A 880 1.92 -30.49 -31.77
C VAL A 880 0.67 -31.13 -32.37
N ALA A 881 -0.40 -30.35 -32.57
CA ALA A 881 -1.70 -30.84 -33.03
C ALA A 881 -1.62 -31.38 -34.46
N VAL A 882 -1.12 -30.60 -35.42
CA VAL A 882 -1.01 -31.01 -36.83
C VAL A 882 0.17 -31.95 -37.02
N GLY A 883 1.34 -31.60 -36.47
CA GLY A 883 2.59 -32.34 -36.72
C GLY A 883 2.61 -33.76 -36.13
N LEU A 884 2.08 -33.96 -34.92
CA LEU A 884 2.04 -35.29 -34.31
C LEU A 884 0.86 -36.12 -34.78
N VAL A 885 -0.30 -35.52 -35.05
CA VAL A 885 -1.48 -36.27 -35.55
C VAL A 885 -1.23 -36.77 -36.97
N ASN A 886 -0.69 -35.94 -37.87
CA ASN A 886 -0.33 -36.36 -39.22
C ASN A 886 0.87 -37.32 -39.25
N GLY A 887 1.68 -37.33 -38.19
CA GLY A 887 2.71 -38.34 -37.95
C GLY A 887 2.20 -39.65 -37.32
N CYS A 888 0.88 -39.89 -37.28
CA CYS A 888 0.23 -41.05 -36.65
C CYS A 888 0.55 -41.23 -35.15
N LYS A 889 0.88 -40.14 -34.46
CA LYS A 889 1.29 -40.10 -33.04
C LYS A 889 0.24 -39.39 -32.16
N GLN A 890 -1.05 -39.65 -32.43
CA GLN A 890 -2.19 -39.04 -31.71
C GLN A 890 -2.07 -39.16 -30.18
N THR A 891 -1.72 -40.33 -29.65
CA THR A 891 -1.61 -40.57 -28.20
C THR A 891 -0.62 -39.59 -27.54
N TYR A 892 0.52 -39.32 -28.18
CA TYR A 892 1.50 -38.37 -27.66
C TYR A 892 1.00 -36.92 -27.67
N ALA A 893 0.25 -36.53 -28.70
CA ALA A 893 -0.36 -35.21 -28.78
C ALA A 893 -1.35 -35.01 -27.62
N VAL A 894 -2.25 -35.97 -27.38
CA VAL A 894 -3.27 -35.90 -26.32
C VAL A 894 -2.64 -35.89 -24.92
N ILE A 895 -1.60 -36.70 -24.66
CA ILE A 895 -0.87 -36.68 -23.38
C ILE A 895 -0.27 -35.29 -23.13
N LEU A 896 0.32 -34.67 -24.16
CA LEU A 896 0.96 -33.36 -24.01
C LEU A 896 -0.08 -32.27 -23.68
N PHE A 897 -1.28 -32.32 -24.28
CA PHE A 897 -2.40 -31.44 -23.89
C PHE A 897 -2.84 -31.67 -22.43
N GLN A 898 -2.97 -32.91 -21.98
CA GLN A 898 -3.36 -33.20 -20.59
C GLN A 898 -2.35 -32.67 -19.57
N ILE A 899 -1.05 -32.89 -19.81
CA ILE A 899 0.02 -32.40 -18.92
C ILE A 899 -0.03 -30.87 -18.83
N MET A 900 -0.20 -30.17 -19.96
CA MET A 900 -0.28 -28.71 -19.97
C MET A 900 -1.51 -28.18 -19.21
N ILE A 901 -2.68 -28.83 -19.36
CA ILE A 901 -3.91 -28.46 -18.64
C ILE A 901 -3.72 -28.63 -17.12
N LEU A 902 -3.15 -29.75 -16.67
CA LEU A 902 -2.93 -30.03 -15.25
C LEU A 902 -1.88 -29.09 -14.62
N LEU A 903 -0.79 -28.80 -15.33
CA LEU A 903 0.19 -27.81 -14.87
C LEU A 903 -0.44 -26.41 -14.78
N SER A 904 -1.33 -26.06 -15.71
CA SER A 904 -2.05 -24.78 -15.68
C SER A 904 -2.96 -24.68 -14.46
N ALA A 905 -3.68 -25.76 -14.13
CA ALA A 905 -4.47 -25.85 -12.90
C ALA A 905 -3.59 -25.69 -11.63
N LEU A 906 -2.40 -26.31 -11.61
CA LEU A 906 -1.44 -26.15 -10.50
C LEU A 906 -0.94 -24.71 -10.37
N SER A 907 -0.67 -24.02 -11.48
CA SER A 907 -0.24 -22.61 -11.46
C SER A 907 -1.30 -21.69 -10.84
N ILE A 908 -2.59 -21.97 -11.07
CA ILE A 908 -3.69 -21.22 -10.47
C ILE A 908 -3.74 -21.47 -8.96
N LEU A 909 -3.59 -22.72 -8.50
CA LEU A 909 -3.59 -23.04 -7.08
C LEU A 909 -2.51 -22.25 -6.32
N LEU A 910 -1.31 -22.13 -6.91
CA LEU A 910 -0.16 -21.43 -6.35
C LEU A 910 -0.26 -19.89 -6.40
N SER A 911 -1.25 -19.34 -7.11
CA SER A 911 -1.44 -17.88 -7.25
C SER A 911 -1.81 -17.25 -5.90
N PRO A 912 -1.22 -16.10 -5.50
CA PRO A 912 -1.44 -15.53 -4.18
C PRO A 912 -2.80 -14.86 -3.97
N PHE A 913 -3.48 -14.41 -5.03
CA PHE A 913 -4.66 -13.52 -4.90
C PHE A 913 -5.96 -14.13 -5.43
N GLU A 914 -7.05 -13.98 -4.65
CA GLU A 914 -8.44 -14.16 -5.09
C GLU A 914 -9.05 -12.78 -5.33
N THR A 915 -9.63 -12.55 -6.51
CA THR A 915 -10.10 -11.22 -6.95
C THR A 915 -11.59 -11.00 -6.75
N ASN A 916 -12.32 -11.99 -6.22
CA ASN A 916 -13.76 -11.90 -6.03
C ASN A 916 -14.14 -10.72 -5.11
N GLY A 917 -14.99 -9.81 -5.62
CA GLY A 917 -15.51 -8.67 -4.88
C GLY A 917 -14.49 -7.56 -4.56
N ARG A 918 -13.27 -7.61 -5.11
CA ARG A 918 -12.26 -6.55 -4.92
C ARG A 918 -12.47 -5.39 -5.91
N ASP A 919 -12.25 -4.16 -5.43
CA ASP A 919 -12.20 -2.98 -6.29
C ASP A 919 -10.95 -2.96 -7.16
N LEU A 920 -11.03 -2.30 -8.31
CA LEU A 920 -9.90 -2.18 -9.24
C LEU A 920 -8.89 -1.18 -8.66
N ALA A 921 -7.67 -1.64 -8.41
CA ALA A 921 -6.57 -0.78 -7.98
C ALA A 921 -6.14 0.16 -9.11
N ASP A 922 -6.03 1.45 -8.83
CA ASP A 922 -5.57 2.44 -9.82
C ASP A 922 -4.04 2.61 -9.81
N THR A 923 -3.35 2.23 -8.72
CA THR A 923 -1.89 2.24 -8.60
C THR A 923 -1.32 1.02 -7.86
N LEU A 924 -0.02 0.78 -8.03
CA LEU A 924 0.74 -0.36 -7.51
C LEU A 924 0.86 -0.43 -5.98
N LEU A 925 0.59 0.67 -5.27
CA LEU A 925 0.77 0.77 -3.82
C LEU A 925 -0.30 0.02 -3.02
N ILE A 926 -1.39 -0.41 -3.65
CA ILE A 926 -2.59 -0.96 -2.99
C ILE A 926 -2.61 -2.49 -3.01
N ILE A 927 -1.65 -3.14 -3.67
CA ILE A 927 -1.60 -4.61 -3.76
C ILE A 927 -0.87 -5.17 -2.54
N ASP A 928 -1.54 -5.22 -1.39
CA ASP A 928 -1.14 -6.08 -0.26
C ASP A 928 -2.03 -7.37 -0.25
N PRO A 929 -1.44 -8.54 0.03
CA PRO A 929 -2.08 -9.86 -0.14
C PRO A 929 -3.36 -10.10 0.67
#